data_AF-A0A0J9URE1-F1
#
_entry.id   AF-A0A0J9URE1-F1
#
_cell.length_a   1.000
_cell.length_b   1.000
_cell.length_c   1.000
_cell.angle_alpha   90.00
_cell.angle_beta   90.00
_cell.angle_gamma   90.00
#
_symmetry.space_group_name_H-M   'P 1'
#
loop_
_entity.id
_entity.type
_entity.pdbx_description
1 polymer ?
#
loop_
_entity_poly.entity_id
_entity_poly.type
_entity_poly.pdbx_seq_one_letter_code
_entity_poly.pdbx_strand_id
1 'polypeptide(L)'
;MDHQAILWCDQFRKVITKTLYDIVNVHRGSQTKPRADRMKTFKKRFLTGMEPTMEKDLPLKEATTLLTLSDDSNSILPAGQRLVLSQIGQQPKPRAHLLPIPPQGSPEVKRFTVLTDASLDEAGENGKVEVLFCSVFPFQSGQATSLYPFQIDLSTDDSGSTRLACKNAASDRILLPASTSSSRYPFYLDREREIVPFSYLQYDLDQLPDHQFVAIIEKSVSSTRSFLIAEFSDQSAFSKKEDASLAKLLLSGITVDLPANRPLTTEVNIASLQSALLAYKLEITSPHCQAEKVLFSPLVRQYLDQPYESKYFVNAQSVDVSLHGVAPYLPPSLGSGAEKGVTFQVWTDPSCGSSIHLQIKPDFWGSLGKLYMRYRTVFAAFPMLTVALVLRKQFRVYDSSGIFISFSQSLDLCLRQSIPLLLVSLTLLSMSMEGVPATWLGRWWYQAPAAPLSIDFHRHDILIGTDDPFFWFLVPLIGVVCIGVCAMVHYMTKAFTHVLGFLYWALTLLPLSSGAEDDGVARTPAFVPSTPKRRMITTAILLFLVWTFIPYQFAYLVACLVQLFTVIRALRINETAPSDANSNYYHYAHSVLLLMLWILPINLPILAVWIRNLAVHWLTPFSSHHNVLSIMPFILLVENLTTRQRWCPPSW
;
A
#
# COMPACT_ATOMS: atom_id res chain seq x y z
N MET A 1 -16.49 1.21 -7.36
CA MET A 1 -15.34 1.67 -8.17
C MET A 1 -15.34 3.17 -8.05
N ASP A 2 -14.38 3.72 -7.32
CA ASP A 2 -14.31 5.14 -6.95
C ASP A 2 -13.77 5.98 -8.13
N HIS A 3 -14.17 7.26 -8.25
CA HIS A 3 -13.74 8.14 -9.34
C HIS A 3 -12.20 8.32 -9.36
N GLN A 4 -11.55 8.27 -8.19
CA GLN A 4 -10.09 8.28 -8.08
C GLN A 4 -9.45 7.06 -8.73
N ALA A 5 -10.08 5.87 -8.65
CA ALA A 5 -9.57 4.68 -9.33
C ALA A 5 -9.62 4.83 -10.86
N ILE A 6 -10.59 5.57 -11.40
CA ILE A 6 -10.72 5.85 -12.85
C ILE A 6 -9.65 6.85 -13.32
N LEU A 7 -9.38 7.91 -12.55
CA LEU A 7 -8.32 8.90 -12.87
C LEU A 7 -6.91 8.30 -12.76
N TRP A 8 -6.66 7.45 -11.77
CA TRP A 8 -5.41 6.70 -11.67
C TRP A 8 -5.22 5.77 -12.87
N CYS A 9 -6.29 5.13 -13.34
CA CYS A 9 -6.24 4.38 -14.59
C CYS A 9 -5.86 5.26 -15.79
N ASP A 10 -6.31 6.52 -15.89
CA ASP A 10 -5.97 7.39 -17.02
C ASP A 10 -4.52 7.89 -17.01
N GLN A 11 -4.03 8.43 -15.88
CA GLN A 11 -2.64 8.88 -15.75
C GLN A 11 -1.66 7.71 -15.95
N PHE A 12 -1.93 6.58 -15.33
CA PHE A 12 -1.14 5.36 -15.50
C PHE A 12 -1.19 4.84 -16.94
N ARG A 13 -2.38 4.81 -17.56
CA ARG A 13 -2.55 4.43 -18.97
C ARG A 13 -1.75 5.33 -19.90
N LYS A 14 -1.76 6.65 -19.69
CA LYS A 14 -1.00 7.61 -20.51
C LYS A 14 0.50 7.35 -20.41
N VAL A 15 1.03 7.09 -19.21
CA VAL A 15 2.45 6.73 -19.04
C VAL A 15 2.77 5.44 -19.78
N ILE A 16 2.00 4.36 -19.57
CA ILE A 16 2.21 3.08 -20.27
C ILE A 16 2.14 3.26 -21.78
N THR A 17 1.12 3.96 -22.28
CA THR A 17 0.90 4.15 -23.71
C THR A 17 2.07 4.90 -24.34
N LYS A 18 2.51 6.02 -23.73
CA LYS A 18 3.70 6.76 -24.19
C LYS A 18 4.95 5.88 -24.18
N THR A 19 5.16 5.11 -23.11
CA THR A 19 6.28 4.18 -23.02
C THR A 19 6.26 3.14 -24.14
N LEU A 20 5.08 2.58 -24.48
CA LEU A 20 4.94 1.63 -25.59
C LEU A 20 5.25 2.28 -26.94
N TYR A 21 4.77 3.49 -27.21
CA TYR A 21 5.11 4.21 -28.43
C TYR A 21 6.61 4.53 -28.52
N ASP A 22 7.25 4.91 -27.41
CA ASP A 22 8.67 5.27 -27.39
C ASP A 22 9.58 4.08 -27.70
N ILE A 23 9.15 2.83 -27.46
CA ILE A 23 9.97 1.62 -27.71
C ILE A 23 9.72 0.99 -29.08
N VAL A 24 8.65 1.37 -29.80
CA VAL A 24 8.31 0.79 -31.10
C VAL A 24 9.27 1.31 -32.19
N ASN A 25 9.71 0.42 -33.06
CA ASN A 25 10.48 0.77 -34.25
C ASN A 25 10.08 -0.14 -35.43
N VAL A 26 9.29 0.41 -36.35
CA VAL A 26 8.73 -0.32 -37.50
C VAL A 26 9.80 -0.73 -38.52
N HIS A 27 10.97 -0.09 -38.51
CA HIS A 27 12.07 -0.39 -39.43
C HIS A 27 12.88 -1.62 -39.03
N ARG A 28 12.62 -2.24 -37.87
CA ARG A 28 13.28 -3.47 -37.41
C ARG A 28 12.32 -4.65 -37.45
N GLY A 29 12.84 -5.84 -37.79
CA GLY A 29 12.07 -7.08 -37.78
C GLY A 29 11.44 -7.43 -36.42
N SER A 30 12.05 -6.98 -35.31
CA SER A 30 11.50 -7.13 -33.95
C SER A 30 10.43 -6.11 -33.57
N GLN A 31 10.11 -5.16 -34.47
CA GLN A 31 9.18 -4.04 -34.28
C GLN A 31 9.46 -3.16 -33.04
N THR A 32 10.64 -3.31 -32.43
CA THR A 32 11.02 -2.70 -31.16
C THR A 32 12.47 -2.27 -31.17
N LYS A 33 12.80 -1.24 -30.40
CA LYS A 33 14.18 -0.76 -30.17
C LYS A 33 15.06 -1.82 -29.47
N PRO A 34 16.40 -1.73 -29.61
CA PRO A 34 17.35 -2.54 -28.84
C PRO A 34 17.04 -2.58 -27.34
N ARG A 35 17.46 -3.65 -26.65
CA ARG A 35 17.23 -3.82 -25.21
C ARG A 35 17.75 -2.63 -24.38
N ALA A 36 18.93 -2.11 -24.69
CA ALA A 36 19.54 -0.98 -23.99
C ALA A 36 18.64 0.28 -24.09
N ASP A 37 18.26 0.68 -25.30
CA ASP A 37 17.39 1.84 -25.54
C ASP A 37 16.01 1.69 -24.89
N ARG A 38 15.45 0.47 -24.94
CA ARG A 38 14.18 0.17 -24.24
C ARG A 38 14.33 0.32 -22.74
N MET A 39 15.42 -0.19 -22.16
CA MET A 39 15.68 -0.07 -20.74
C MET A 39 15.89 1.39 -20.33
N LYS A 40 16.64 2.20 -21.12
CA LYS A 40 16.78 3.64 -20.90
C LYS A 40 15.41 4.35 -20.91
N THR A 41 14.56 4.00 -21.87
CA THR A 41 13.18 4.52 -21.96
C THR A 41 12.33 4.11 -20.74
N PHE A 42 12.40 2.85 -20.32
CA PHE A 42 11.68 2.35 -19.16
C PHE A 42 12.13 3.03 -17.87
N LYS A 43 13.44 3.16 -17.65
CA LYS A 43 13.99 3.91 -16.51
C LYS A 43 13.46 5.35 -16.52
N LYS A 44 13.53 6.06 -17.66
CA LYS A 44 13.07 7.45 -17.79
C LYS A 44 11.56 7.63 -17.55
N ARG A 45 10.73 6.65 -17.92
CA ARG A 45 9.27 6.74 -17.81
C ARG A 45 8.70 6.22 -16.49
N PHE A 46 9.35 5.23 -15.86
CA PHE A 46 8.82 4.54 -14.67
C PHE A 46 9.56 4.86 -13.38
N LEU A 47 10.77 5.42 -13.44
CA LEU A 47 11.53 5.86 -12.27
C LEU A 47 11.45 7.38 -12.11
N THR A 48 11.83 7.88 -10.93
CA THR A 48 11.73 9.31 -10.60
C THR A 48 12.89 10.15 -11.15
N GLY A 49 14.01 9.52 -11.53
CA GLY A 49 15.22 10.24 -11.94
C GLY A 49 16.24 10.42 -10.81
N MET A 50 15.98 9.84 -9.64
CA MET A 50 16.84 9.92 -8.45
C MET A 50 17.42 8.57 -8.03
N GLU A 51 17.01 7.48 -8.68
CA GLU A 51 17.48 6.13 -8.42
C GLU A 51 18.93 5.96 -8.90
N PRO A 52 19.77 5.17 -8.21
CA PRO A 52 21.19 5.01 -8.55
C PRO A 52 21.42 4.33 -9.91
N THR A 53 20.43 3.60 -10.41
CA THR A 53 20.49 2.91 -11.72
C THR A 53 20.18 3.84 -12.90
N MET A 54 19.85 5.10 -12.64
CA MET A 54 19.43 6.07 -13.64
C MET A 54 20.63 6.72 -14.32
N GLU A 55 20.64 6.69 -15.65
CA GLU A 55 21.71 7.25 -16.47
C GLU A 55 21.44 8.73 -16.75
N LYS A 56 22.36 9.60 -16.31
CA LYS A 56 22.33 11.04 -16.60
C LYS A 56 22.75 11.31 -18.05
N ASP A 57 22.11 12.25 -18.73
CA ASP A 57 22.45 12.61 -20.10
C ASP A 57 23.66 13.57 -20.16
N LEU A 58 23.94 14.35 -19.10
CA LEU A 58 25.03 15.34 -19.07
C LEU A 58 26.42 14.76 -19.46
N PRO A 59 26.88 13.61 -18.93
CA PRO A 59 28.19 13.05 -19.30
C PRO A 59 28.28 12.65 -20.78
N LEU A 60 27.15 12.28 -21.39
CA LEU A 60 27.06 11.84 -22.78
C LEU A 60 26.96 13.01 -23.77
N LYS A 61 26.67 14.21 -23.30
CA LYS A 61 26.53 15.42 -24.12
C LYS A 61 27.87 16.08 -24.40
N GLU A 62 27.98 16.64 -25.59
CA GLU A 62 29.06 17.56 -25.94
C GLU A 62 28.79 18.97 -25.39
N ALA A 63 29.85 19.76 -25.21
CA ALA A 63 29.71 21.16 -24.83
C ALA A 63 29.11 21.94 -26.00
N THR A 64 27.99 22.62 -25.74
CA THR A 64 27.22 23.36 -26.76
C THR A 64 27.26 24.87 -26.53
N THR A 65 27.64 25.30 -25.33
CA THR A 65 27.57 26.70 -24.92
C THR A 65 28.96 27.22 -24.58
N LEU A 66 29.37 28.33 -25.20
CA LEU A 66 30.56 29.09 -24.82
C LEU A 66 30.14 30.26 -23.93
N LEU A 67 30.56 30.23 -22.67
CA LEU A 67 30.28 31.28 -21.69
C LEU A 67 31.50 32.19 -21.57
N THR A 68 31.32 33.47 -21.86
CA THR A 68 32.35 34.51 -21.75
C THR A 68 32.01 35.45 -20.61
N LEU A 69 32.95 35.60 -19.68
CA LEU A 69 32.75 36.23 -18.38
C LEU A 69 33.73 37.38 -18.17
N SER A 70 33.27 38.49 -17.57
CA SER A 70 34.11 39.65 -17.18
C SER A 70 34.24 39.74 -15.67
N ASP A 71 35.32 40.35 -15.17
CA ASP A 71 35.59 40.43 -13.72
C ASP A 71 34.44 41.03 -12.88
N ASP A 72 33.62 41.93 -13.46
CA ASP A 72 32.50 42.59 -12.76
C ASP A 72 31.16 41.81 -12.79
N SER A 73 30.95 40.95 -13.79
CA SER A 73 29.66 40.27 -14.01
C SER A 73 29.55 38.91 -13.30
N ASN A 74 30.66 38.46 -12.69
CA ASN A 74 30.79 37.14 -12.09
C ASN A 74 30.76 37.22 -10.58
N SER A 75 30.08 36.29 -9.91
CA SER A 75 30.38 36.00 -8.51
C SER A 75 30.90 34.56 -8.40
N ILE A 76 32.21 34.41 -8.24
CA ILE A 76 32.80 33.12 -7.90
C ILE A 76 32.58 32.90 -6.41
N LEU A 77 31.81 31.88 -6.07
CA LEU A 77 31.57 31.51 -4.69
C LEU A 77 32.78 30.73 -4.15
N PRO A 78 33.18 30.96 -2.88
CA PRO A 78 34.09 30.09 -2.16
C PRO A 78 33.66 28.62 -2.21
N ALA A 79 34.63 27.70 -2.25
CA ALA A 79 34.35 26.27 -2.22
C ALA A 79 33.57 25.88 -0.97
N GLY A 80 32.47 25.14 -1.16
CA GLY A 80 31.57 24.72 -0.08
C GLY A 80 30.54 25.76 0.36
N GLN A 81 30.57 26.98 -0.20
CA GLN A 81 29.50 27.96 0.05
C GLN A 81 28.27 27.66 -0.80
N ARG A 82 27.10 27.73 -0.18
CA ARG A 82 25.80 27.63 -0.86
C ARG A 82 25.40 28.93 -1.55
N LEU A 83 24.77 28.82 -2.71
CA LEU A 83 24.07 29.91 -3.38
C LEU A 83 22.60 29.88 -2.94
N VAL A 84 22.09 31.01 -2.45
CA VAL A 84 20.67 31.19 -2.13
C VAL A 84 20.20 32.48 -2.79
N LEU A 85 19.32 32.35 -3.77
CA LEU A 85 18.63 33.45 -4.43
C LEU A 85 17.17 33.41 -3.98
N SER A 86 16.71 34.43 -3.27
CA SER A 86 15.30 34.55 -2.85
C SER A 86 14.40 35.10 -3.94
N GLN A 87 14.98 35.83 -4.90
CA GLN A 87 14.33 36.39 -6.07
C GLN A 87 15.28 36.31 -7.25
N ILE A 88 14.74 36.05 -8.44
CA ILE A 88 15.47 35.97 -9.70
C ILE A 88 15.13 37.19 -10.54
N GLY A 89 16.13 37.91 -11.02
CA GLY A 89 16.04 39.12 -11.84
C GLY A 89 16.17 40.42 -11.03
N GLN A 90 16.88 40.41 -9.89
CA GLN A 90 17.02 41.63 -9.07
C GLN A 90 17.88 42.69 -9.75
N GLN A 91 18.84 42.28 -10.58
CA GLN A 91 19.72 43.18 -11.29
C GLN A 91 19.28 43.38 -12.74
N PRO A 92 19.48 44.58 -13.32
CA PRO A 92 19.06 44.88 -14.68
C PRO A 92 19.93 44.22 -15.76
N LYS A 93 21.02 43.54 -15.37
CA LYS A 93 21.91 42.82 -16.28
C LYS A 93 21.95 41.33 -15.89
N PRO A 94 22.03 40.41 -16.86
CA PRO A 94 22.22 39.00 -16.57
C PRO A 94 23.54 38.78 -15.82
N ARG A 95 23.54 37.87 -14.85
CA ARG A 95 24.72 37.52 -14.04
C ARG A 95 24.95 36.02 -14.02
N ALA A 96 26.22 35.64 -13.88
CA ALA A 96 26.62 34.26 -13.68
C ALA A 96 27.18 34.07 -12.26
N HIS A 97 26.60 33.11 -11.54
CA HIS A 97 27.12 32.62 -10.26
C HIS A 97 27.91 31.33 -10.52
N LEU A 98 29.22 31.35 -10.21
CA LEU A 98 30.10 30.21 -10.40
C LEU A 98 30.34 29.50 -9.07
N LEU A 99 29.97 28.22 -9.01
CA LEU A 99 30.27 27.34 -7.87
C LEU A 99 31.44 26.43 -8.26
N PRO A 100 32.59 26.50 -7.59
CA PRO A 100 33.72 25.63 -7.88
C PRO A 100 33.40 24.18 -7.47
N ILE A 101 33.68 23.25 -8.39
CA ILE A 101 33.54 21.82 -8.14
C ILE A 101 34.73 21.38 -7.26
N PRO A 102 34.49 20.73 -6.10
CA PRO A 102 35.56 20.24 -5.25
C PRO A 102 36.50 19.27 -5.98
N PRO A 103 37.82 19.28 -5.69
CA PRO A 103 38.77 18.40 -6.35
C PRO A 103 38.46 16.93 -6.08
N GLN A 104 38.72 16.07 -7.07
CA GLN A 104 38.54 14.63 -6.94
C GLN A 104 39.53 14.04 -5.92
N GLY A 105 39.05 13.11 -5.08
CA GLY A 105 39.84 12.53 -3.98
C GLY A 105 39.63 13.18 -2.62
N SER A 106 38.57 13.99 -2.44
CA SER A 106 38.13 14.39 -1.10
C SER A 106 37.80 13.14 -0.26
N PRO A 107 38.10 13.14 1.05
CA PRO A 107 37.91 11.96 1.90
C PRO A 107 36.44 11.56 2.04
N GLU A 108 35.50 12.49 1.86
CA GLU A 108 34.06 12.23 1.87
C GLU A 108 33.47 12.38 0.46
N VAL A 109 32.48 11.52 0.15
CA VAL A 109 31.68 11.61 -1.07
C VAL A 109 30.84 12.87 -1.00
N LYS A 110 30.84 13.65 -2.08
CA LYS A 110 30.07 14.89 -2.18
C LYS A 110 28.98 14.80 -3.23
N ARG A 111 27.90 15.50 -2.98
CA ARG A 111 26.75 15.60 -3.87
C ARG A 111 26.43 17.06 -4.16
N PHE A 112 26.20 17.35 -5.44
CA PHE A 112 25.71 18.65 -5.90
C PHE A 112 24.19 18.60 -6.03
N THR A 113 23.51 19.61 -5.50
CA THR A 113 22.04 19.74 -5.63
C THR A 113 21.64 21.16 -6.01
N VAL A 114 20.60 21.28 -6.84
CA VAL A 114 19.94 22.54 -7.19
C VAL A 114 18.44 22.36 -7.07
N LEU A 115 17.76 23.32 -6.42
CA LEU A 115 16.29 23.39 -6.37
C LEU A 115 15.82 24.80 -6.72
N THR A 116 14.82 24.88 -7.60
CA THR A 116 14.18 26.14 -7.99
C THR A 116 12.71 25.91 -8.36
N ASP A 117 11.87 26.93 -8.20
CA ASP A 117 10.50 26.98 -8.72
C ASP A 117 10.42 27.45 -10.19
N ALA A 118 11.54 27.90 -10.76
CA ALA A 118 11.63 28.26 -12.18
C ALA A 118 11.85 27.00 -13.06
N SER A 119 11.44 27.10 -14.33
CA SER A 119 11.85 26.12 -15.34
C SER A 119 13.34 26.29 -15.63
N LEU A 120 14.05 25.16 -15.73
CA LEU A 120 15.40 25.14 -16.26
C LEU A 120 15.36 25.13 -17.79
N ASP A 121 16.03 26.10 -18.39
CA ASP A 121 16.02 26.34 -19.83
C ASP A 121 17.04 25.48 -20.56
N GLU A 122 16.66 25.00 -21.75
CA GLU A 122 17.63 24.42 -22.69
C GLU A 122 18.46 25.52 -23.38
N ALA A 123 19.58 25.10 -23.99
CA ALA A 123 20.47 26.03 -24.67
C ALA A 123 19.72 26.76 -25.80
N GLY A 124 19.75 28.10 -25.79
CA GLY A 124 19.05 28.95 -26.75
C GLY A 124 17.61 29.30 -26.40
N GLU A 125 17.06 28.80 -25.28
CA GLU A 125 15.74 29.21 -24.79
C GLU A 125 15.81 30.53 -23.98
N ASN A 126 14.72 31.30 -24.04
CA ASN A 126 14.57 32.63 -23.43
C ASN A 126 13.86 32.58 -22.06
N GLY A 127 14.15 31.60 -21.22
CA GLY A 127 13.57 31.56 -19.88
C GLY A 127 14.40 32.33 -18.85
N LYS A 128 14.24 31.95 -17.59
CA LYS A 128 14.75 32.73 -16.45
C LYS A 128 16.13 32.29 -15.97
N VAL A 129 16.40 30.99 -16.02
CA VAL A 129 17.56 30.37 -15.37
C VAL A 129 18.11 29.24 -16.21
N GLU A 130 19.44 29.26 -16.39
CA GLU A 130 20.18 28.18 -17.03
C GLU A 130 21.25 27.64 -16.06
N VAL A 131 21.36 26.31 -15.97
CA VAL A 131 22.38 25.63 -15.16
C VAL A 131 23.33 24.91 -16.10
N LEU A 132 24.59 25.34 -16.06
CA LEU A 132 25.66 24.90 -16.93
C LEU A 132 26.80 24.27 -16.13
N PHE A 133 27.37 23.18 -16.66
CA PHE A 133 28.60 22.59 -16.15
C PHE A 133 29.74 22.95 -17.08
N CYS A 134 30.77 23.59 -16.54
CA CYS A 134 31.74 24.34 -17.33
C CYS A 134 33.18 23.93 -17.02
N SER A 135 34.00 23.91 -18.06
CA SER A 135 35.45 23.74 -17.99
C SER A 135 36.16 24.94 -18.62
N VAL A 136 37.37 25.25 -18.14
CA VAL A 136 38.15 26.38 -18.67
C VAL A 136 38.54 26.11 -20.11
N PHE A 137 38.17 27.02 -21.00
CA PHE A 137 38.54 26.96 -22.41
C PHE A 137 39.73 27.90 -22.65
N PRO A 138 40.93 27.37 -22.99
CA PRO A 138 42.11 28.21 -23.16
C PRO A 138 41.95 29.16 -24.35
N PHE A 139 42.45 30.39 -24.18
CA PHE A 139 42.43 31.41 -25.23
C PHE A 139 43.36 31.00 -26.39
N GLN A 140 42.80 30.46 -27.46
CA GLN A 140 43.50 30.27 -28.73
C GLN A 140 43.03 31.34 -29.72
N SER A 141 43.96 32.18 -30.17
CA SER A 141 43.73 33.26 -31.11
C SER A 141 43.18 32.73 -32.44
N GLY A 142 41.92 33.07 -32.76
CA GLY A 142 41.40 33.02 -34.13
C GLY A 142 40.40 31.93 -34.51
N GLN A 143 40.04 30.96 -33.64
CA GLN A 143 39.15 29.84 -34.06
C GLN A 143 37.97 29.48 -33.13
N ALA A 144 37.84 30.12 -31.95
CA ALA A 144 36.87 29.69 -30.94
C ALA A 144 35.39 29.95 -31.29
N THR A 145 35.08 30.91 -32.18
CA THR A 145 33.71 31.37 -32.45
C THR A 145 32.89 30.47 -33.38
N SER A 146 33.48 29.45 -34.00
CA SER A 146 32.77 28.55 -34.94
C SER A 146 32.44 27.15 -34.41
N LEU A 147 32.94 26.79 -33.23
CA LEU A 147 32.84 25.43 -32.69
C LEU A 147 31.62 25.21 -31.79
N TYR A 148 31.07 26.27 -31.18
CA TYR A 148 29.95 26.17 -30.25
C TYR A 148 28.70 26.85 -30.81
N PRO A 149 27.55 26.14 -30.87
CA PRO A 149 26.32 26.67 -31.46
C PRO A 149 25.69 27.81 -30.64
N PHE A 150 25.96 27.89 -29.33
CA PHE A 150 25.41 28.93 -28.46
C PHE A 150 26.53 29.69 -27.75
N GLN A 151 26.42 31.01 -27.72
CA GLN A 151 27.37 31.88 -27.03
C GLN A 151 26.60 32.79 -26.06
N ILE A 152 27.03 32.77 -24.80
CA ILE A 152 26.54 33.68 -23.77
C ILE A 152 27.70 34.59 -23.41
N ASP A 153 27.61 35.85 -23.85
CA ASP A 153 28.61 36.86 -23.55
C ASP A 153 28.09 37.82 -22.48
N LEU A 154 28.67 37.72 -21.29
CA LEU A 154 28.39 38.61 -20.16
C LEU A 154 29.48 39.68 -20.00
N SER A 155 30.46 39.73 -20.91
CA SER A 155 31.53 40.72 -20.86
C SER A 155 31.10 42.05 -21.47
N THR A 156 31.35 43.14 -20.76
CA THR A 156 31.24 44.51 -21.27
C THR A 156 32.66 45.05 -21.44
N ASP A 157 33.17 45.00 -22.67
CA ASP A 157 34.46 45.50 -23.17
C ASP A 157 35.75 44.79 -22.68
N ASP A 158 36.46 44.22 -23.67
CA ASP A 158 37.87 43.81 -23.89
C ASP A 158 38.93 43.63 -22.77
N SER A 159 38.67 43.85 -21.49
CA SER A 159 39.65 43.57 -20.43
C SER A 159 39.39 42.21 -19.77
N GLY A 160 40.23 41.22 -20.10
CA GLY A 160 40.39 39.99 -19.31
C GLY A 160 39.20 39.03 -19.29
N SER A 161 38.60 38.69 -20.43
CA SER A 161 37.47 37.77 -20.44
C SER A 161 37.89 36.31 -20.17
N THR A 162 37.34 35.67 -19.13
CA THR A 162 37.47 34.22 -18.95
C THR A 162 36.44 33.50 -19.82
N ARG A 163 36.88 32.50 -20.59
CA ARG A 163 36.01 31.70 -21.46
C ARG A 163 35.88 30.29 -20.93
N LEU A 164 34.64 29.82 -20.85
CA LEU A 164 34.29 28.51 -20.35
C LEU A 164 33.51 27.74 -21.41
N ALA A 165 33.90 26.48 -21.64
CA ALA A 165 33.13 25.54 -22.45
C ALA A 165 32.14 24.81 -21.55
N CYS A 166 30.85 24.91 -21.88
CA CYS A 166 29.78 24.52 -20.97
C CYS A 166 28.78 23.53 -21.59
N LYS A 167 28.31 22.61 -20.74
CA LYS A 167 27.23 21.65 -21.01
C LYS A 167 25.97 22.06 -20.25
N ASN A 168 24.82 22.05 -20.92
CA ASN A 168 23.53 22.37 -20.32
C ASN A 168 22.91 21.15 -19.62
N ALA A 169 22.42 21.35 -18.39
CA ALA A 169 21.89 20.31 -17.52
C ALA A 169 20.35 20.15 -17.53
N ALA A 170 19.62 20.95 -18.33
CA ALA A 170 18.16 20.98 -18.29
C ALA A 170 17.49 19.65 -18.68
N SER A 171 18.16 18.81 -19.49
CA SER A 171 17.64 17.47 -19.84
C SER A 171 17.56 16.51 -18.66
N ASP A 172 18.40 16.70 -17.65
CA ASP A 172 18.49 15.87 -16.45
C ASP A 172 17.62 16.41 -15.30
N ARG A 173 16.77 17.40 -15.59
CA ARG A 173 15.86 17.99 -14.60
C ARG A 173 14.87 16.95 -14.07
N ILE A 174 14.77 16.90 -12.76
CA ILE A 174 13.82 16.09 -12.01
C ILE A 174 12.68 17.02 -11.58
N LEU A 175 11.44 16.65 -11.89
CA LEU A 175 10.28 17.44 -11.50
C LEU A 175 9.81 16.98 -10.12
N LEU A 176 9.84 17.89 -9.14
CA LEU A 176 9.32 17.68 -7.80
C LEU A 176 7.99 18.40 -7.62
N PRO A 177 7.03 17.85 -6.85
CA PRO A 177 5.78 18.56 -6.59
C PRO A 177 6.06 19.83 -5.78
N ALA A 178 5.43 20.94 -6.16
CA ALA A 178 5.65 22.21 -5.50
C ALA A 178 5.08 22.21 -4.07
N SER A 179 5.96 22.49 -3.11
CA SER A 179 5.64 22.51 -1.69
C SER A 179 5.62 23.94 -1.17
N THR A 180 4.42 24.50 -1.05
CA THR A 180 4.18 25.85 -0.51
C THR A 180 3.28 25.75 0.72
N SER A 181 3.14 26.85 1.46
CA SER A 181 2.24 26.90 2.63
C SER A 181 0.76 26.64 2.28
N SER A 182 0.39 26.85 1.01
CA SER A 182 -0.95 26.57 0.47
C SER A 182 -1.11 25.18 -0.13
N SER A 183 -0.02 24.44 -0.35
CA SER A 183 -0.05 23.12 -0.99
C SER A 183 -0.64 22.08 -0.04
N ARG A 184 -1.71 21.42 -0.46
CA ARG A 184 -2.34 20.31 0.29
C ARG A 184 -2.07 18.94 -0.32
N TYR A 185 -2.01 18.86 -1.65
CA TYR A 185 -1.76 17.63 -2.39
C TYR A 185 -0.59 17.82 -3.37
N PRO A 186 0.18 16.77 -3.70
CA PRO A 186 1.28 16.86 -4.66
C PRO A 186 0.79 16.94 -6.13
N PHE A 187 -0.52 16.97 -6.36
CA PHE A 187 -1.18 17.09 -7.65
C PHE A 187 -2.33 18.10 -7.54
N TYR A 188 -2.77 18.63 -8.69
CA TYR A 188 -3.95 19.49 -8.79
C TYR A 188 -5.21 18.65 -9.03
N LEU A 189 -6.36 19.11 -8.53
CA LEU A 189 -7.66 18.47 -8.77
C LEU A 189 -8.34 19.02 -10.03
N ASP A 190 -9.33 18.30 -10.54
CA ASP A 190 -10.18 18.78 -11.63
C ASP A 190 -10.82 20.13 -11.22
N ARG A 191 -10.66 21.15 -12.09
CA ARG A 191 -11.08 22.56 -11.89
C ARG A 191 -10.16 23.41 -11.00
N GLU A 192 -9.04 22.89 -10.53
CA GLU A 192 -7.97 23.70 -9.94
C GLU A 192 -6.96 24.14 -11.01
N ARG A 193 -6.21 25.20 -10.72
CA ARG A 193 -5.12 25.63 -11.60
C ARG A 193 -3.98 24.62 -11.54
N GLU A 194 -3.35 24.38 -12.69
CA GLU A 194 -2.15 23.55 -12.76
C GLU A 194 -1.05 24.13 -11.84
N ILE A 195 -0.50 23.28 -10.99
CA ILE A 195 0.58 23.61 -10.08
C ILE A 195 1.89 23.38 -10.81
N VAL A 196 2.70 24.44 -10.99
CA VAL A 196 4.02 24.33 -11.61
C VAL A 196 4.96 23.58 -10.66
N PRO A 197 5.57 22.45 -11.06
CA PRO A 197 6.48 21.69 -10.22
C PRO A 197 7.81 22.43 -10.02
N PHE A 198 8.53 22.09 -8.95
CA PHE A 198 9.91 22.52 -8.75
C PHE A 198 10.86 21.74 -9.67
N SER A 199 11.88 22.43 -10.17
CA SER A 199 12.98 21.83 -10.92
C SER A 199 14.10 21.47 -9.94
N TYR A 200 14.49 20.20 -9.93
CA TYR A 200 15.56 19.66 -9.10
C TYR A 200 16.65 19.03 -9.95
N LEU A 201 17.92 19.28 -9.60
CA LEU A 201 19.07 18.60 -10.18
C LEU A 201 19.88 17.97 -9.06
N GLN A 202 20.39 16.78 -9.33
CA GLN A 202 21.24 16.03 -8.42
C GLN A 202 22.32 15.31 -9.22
N TYR A 203 23.57 15.52 -8.81
CA TYR A 203 24.76 14.87 -9.36
C TYR A 203 25.68 14.47 -8.22
N ASP A 204 26.18 13.23 -8.27
CA ASP A 204 27.27 12.81 -7.40
C ASP A 204 28.61 13.28 -8.03
N LEU A 205 29.62 13.55 -7.21
CA LEU A 205 30.89 14.12 -7.68
C LEU A 205 31.59 13.25 -8.73
N ASP A 206 31.41 11.93 -8.66
CA ASP A 206 31.94 10.94 -9.62
C ASP A 206 31.40 11.14 -11.04
N GLN A 207 30.25 11.81 -11.19
CA GLN A 207 29.62 12.09 -12.47
C GLN A 207 30.11 13.40 -13.11
N LEU A 208 30.95 14.17 -12.42
CA LEU A 208 31.40 15.50 -12.84
C LEU A 208 32.93 15.64 -13.07
N PRO A 209 33.67 14.60 -13.54
CA PRO A 209 35.14 14.66 -13.59
C PRO A 209 35.70 15.75 -14.52
N ASP A 210 35.00 16.05 -15.61
CA ASP A 210 35.50 16.93 -16.67
C ASP A 210 35.21 18.42 -16.45
N HIS A 211 34.58 18.78 -15.32
CA HIS A 211 34.08 20.13 -15.08
C HIS A 211 34.75 20.74 -13.85
N GLN A 212 35.03 22.04 -13.92
CA GLN A 212 35.66 22.80 -12.83
C GLN A 212 34.66 23.70 -12.11
N PHE A 213 33.62 24.16 -12.82
CA PHE A 213 32.61 25.06 -12.27
C PHE A 213 31.21 24.61 -12.64
N VAL A 214 30.27 24.84 -11.73
CA VAL A 214 28.83 24.91 -12.07
C VAL A 214 28.46 26.37 -12.19
N ALA A 215 28.04 26.79 -13.37
CA ALA A 215 27.59 28.14 -13.67
C ALA A 215 26.06 28.20 -13.64
N ILE A 216 25.52 29.08 -12.80
CA ILE A 216 24.09 29.36 -12.70
C ILE A 216 23.86 30.75 -13.28
N ILE A 217 23.17 30.82 -14.41
CA ILE A 217 22.96 32.05 -15.17
C ILE A 217 21.56 32.57 -14.89
N GLU A 218 21.52 33.79 -14.36
CA GLU A 218 20.31 34.59 -14.21
C GLU A 218 20.04 35.35 -15.51
N LYS A 219 19.11 34.85 -16.34
CA LYS A 219 18.73 35.50 -17.61
C LYS A 219 17.65 36.56 -17.44
N SER A 220 16.86 36.47 -16.36
CA SER A 220 15.73 37.38 -16.13
C SER A 220 16.20 38.80 -15.86
N VAL A 221 15.68 39.76 -16.63
CA VAL A 221 15.97 41.21 -16.46
C VAL A 221 14.96 41.88 -15.52
N SER A 222 13.85 41.19 -15.21
CA SER A 222 12.81 41.67 -14.29
C SER A 222 12.75 40.81 -13.04
N SER A 223 12.63 41.44 -11.87
CA SER A 223 12.53 40.73 -10.59
C SER A 223 11.26 39.87 -10.55
N THR A 224 11.47 38.58 -10.39
CA THR A 224 10.44 37.56 -10.21
C THR A 224 10.60 36.91 -8.84
N ARG A 225 9.47 36.57 -8.21
CA ARG A 225 9.44 35.83 -6.93
C ARG A 225 9.73 34.33 -7.14
N SER A 226 10.83 34.05 -7.81
CA SER A 226 11.35 32.70 -7.98
C SER A 226 12.64 32.55 -7.19
N PHE A 227 12.78 31.43 -6.48
CA PHE A 227 13.92 31.13 -5.65
C PHE A 227 14.83 30.12 -6.33
N LEU A 228 16.10 30.14 -5.96
CA LEU A 228 17.06 29.12 -6.35
C LEU A 228 18.02 28.86 -5.20
N ILE A 229 18.23 27.58 -4.90
CA ILE A 229 19.22 27.12 -3.93
C ILE A 229 20.13 26.13 -4.64
N ALA A 230 21.44 26.34 -4.55
CA ALA A 230 22.44 25.42 -5.08
C ALA A 230 23.59 25.25 -4.10
N GLU A 231 24.00 24.00 -3.87
CA GLU A 231 25.11 23.70 -2.96
C GLU A 231 25.77 22.35 -3.21
N PHE A 232 26.98 22.21 -2.66
CA PHE A 232 27.65 20.94 -2.48
C PHE A 232 27.53 20.51 -1.01
N SER A 233 27.15 19.26 -0.79
CA SER A 233 27.01 18.67 0.54
C SER A 233 27.84 17.40 0.67
N ASP A 234 28.45 17.21 1.84
CA ASP A 234 29.19 15.99 2.18
C ASP A 234 28.25 14.87 2.63
N GLN A 235 28.63 13.61 2.40
CA GLN A 235 27.80 12.43 2.68
C GLN A 235 27.35 12.32 4.13
N SER A 236 28.21 12.68 5.08
CA SER A 236 27.89 12.71 6.51
C SER A 236 26.76 13.69 6.86
N ALA A 237 26.61 14.76 6.07
CA ALA A 237 25.59 15.79 6.29
C ALA A 237 24.26 15.46 5.63
N PHE A 238 24.28 14.85 4.42
CA PHE A 238 23.06 14.55 3.67
C PHE A 238 22.53 13.12 3.90
N SER A 239 23.33 12.15 4.32
CA SER A 239 22.89 10.76 4.50
C SER A 239 23.01 10.33 5.96
N LYS A 240 21.87 10.03 6.59
CA LYS A 240 21.78 9.53 7.96
C LYS A 240 21.14 8.15 7.98
N LYS A 241 21.73 7.21 8.71
CA LYS A 241 21.20 5.85 8.90
C LYS A 241 20.86 5.62 10.36
N GLU A 242 19.64 5.17 10.61
CA GLU A 242 19.09 4.91 11.93
C GLU A 242 18.75 3.43 12.09
N ASP A 243 19.59 2.72 12.84
CA ASP A 243 19.44 1.30 13.14
C ASP A 243 18.68 1.11 14.46
N ALA A 244 17.39 1.44 14.47
CA ALA A 244 16.51 1.16 15.60
C ALA A 244 15.81 -0.20 15.43
N SER A 245 15.70 -0.99 16.50
CA SER A 245 14.89 -2.22 16.47
C SER A 245 13.40 -1.92 16.30
N LEU A 246 12.65 -2.83 15.67
CA LEU A 246 11.21 -2.68 15.46
C LEU A 246 10.45 -2.49 16.78
N ALA A 247 10.86 -3.21 17.84
CA ALA A 247 10.28 -3.08 19.17
C ALA A 247 10.50 -1.68 19.77
N LYS A 248 11.72 -1.11 19.64
CA LYS A 248 12.00 0.26 20.10
C LYS A 248 11.17 1.27 19.32
N LEU A 249 11.09 1.12 18.00
CA LEU A 249 10.29 1.98 17.13
C LEU A 249 8.79 1.97 17.51
N LEU A 250 8.23 0.81 17.87
CA LEU A 250 6.82 0.70 18.28
C LEU A 250 6.53 1.19 19.70
N LEU A 251 7.52 1.15 20.60
CA LEU A 251 7.33 1.58 22.00
C LEU A 251 7.58 3.08 22.19
N SER A 252 8.68 3.61 21.63
CA SER A 252 9.12 5.00 21.86
C SER A 252 9.08 5.87 20.60
N GLY A 253 8.96 5.28 19.41
CA GLY A 253 9.23 6.00 18.17
C GLY A 253 10.72 6.29 17.98
N ILE A 254 11.02 7.06 16.93
CA ILE A 254 12.37 7.55 16.61
C ILE A 254 12.30 9.07 16.46
N THR A 255 13.30 9.77 16.99
CA THR A 255 13.48 11.21 16.77
C THR A 255 14.85 11.42 16.12
N VAL A 256 14.87 12.14 15.00
CA VAL A 256 16.09 12.49 14.26
C VAL A 256 16.19 14.01 14.21
N ASP A 257 17.31 14.54 14.71
CA ASP A 257 17.56 15.97 14.75
C ASP A 257 18.42 16.39 13.55
N LEU A 258 17.94 17.37 12.80
CA LEU A 258 18.67 18.02 11.73
C LEU A 258 19.19 19.37 12.23
N PRO A 259 20.51 19.64 12.11
CA PRO A 259 21.11 20.86 12.61
C PRO A 259 20.66 22.10 11.82
N ALA A 260 20.98 23.28 12.35
CA ALA A 260 20.74 24.57 11.70
C ALA A 260 21.44 24.69 10.34
N ASN A 261 22.70 24.23 10.25
CA ASN A 261 23.50 24.25 9.02
C ASN A 261 23.36 22.97 8.18
N ARG A 262 22.17 22.36 8.17
CA ARG A 262 21.89 21.18 7.33
C ARG A 262 21.92 21.54 5.84
N PRO A 263 22.15 20.56 4.95
CA PRO A 263 21.92 20.76 3.53
C PRO A 263 20.43 20.87 3.20
N LEU A 264 20.13 21.41 2.03
CA LEU A 264 18.82 21.51 1.39
C LEU A 264 18.09 20.17 1.41
N THR A 265 18.82 19.09 1.08
CA THR A 265 18.28 17.74 0.96
C THR A 265 18.98 16.81 1.94
N THR A 266 18.22 16.14 2.79
CA THR A 266 18.72 15.13 3.73
C THR A 266 17.95 13.82 3.58
N GLU A 267 18.66 12.71 3.51
CA GLU A 267 18.15 11.34 3.45
C GLU A 267 18.30 10.69 4.82
N VAL A 268 17.20 10.19 5.37
CA VAL A 268 17.16 9.44 6.63
C VAL A 268 16.68 8.03 6.32
N ASN A 269 17.58 7.05 6.36
CA ASN A 269 17.25 5.64 6.17
C ASN A 269 16.97 4.97 7.51
N ILE A 270 15.86 4.23 7.59
CA ILE A 270 15.45 3.50 8.79
C ILE A 270 15.28 2.03 8.43
N ALA A 271 16.26 1.23 8.81
CA ALA A 271 16.36 -0.16 8.39
C ALA A 271 15.19 -1.03 8.90
N SER A 272 14.61 -0.73 10.06
CA SER A 272 13.50 -1.52 10.63
C SER A 272 12.13 -1.29 9.99
N LEU A 273 11.97 -0.23 9.19
CA LEU A 273 10.72 0.07 8.49
C LEU A 273 10.59 -0.76 7.21
N GLN A 274 10.24 -2.04 7.34
CA GLN A 274 10.08 -2.94 6.19
C GLN A 274 8.67 -3.55 6.09
N SER A 275 7.98 -3.69 7.22
CA SER A 275 6.71 -4.43 7.29
C SER A 275 5.54 -3.62 6.77
N ALA A 276 4.84 -4.20 5.80
CA ALA A 276 3.65 -3.61 5.22
C ALA A 276 2.41 -3.70 6.13
N LEU A 277 2.54 -4.39 7.27
CA LEU A 277 1.50 -4.51 8.30
C LEU A 277 1.37 -3.26 9.16
N LEU A 278 2.44 -2.47 9.26
CA LEU A 278 2.53 -1.33 10.16
C LEU A 278 2.34 -0.01 9.41
N ALA A 279 1.78 0.97 10.10
CA ALA A 279 1.64 2.35 9.66
C ALA A 279 2.30 3.27 10.70
N TYR A 280 2.80 4.41 10.25
CA TYR A 280 3.53 5.35 11.07
C TYR A 280 3.09 6.78 10.76
N LYS A 281 3.39 7.70 11.67
CA LYS A 281 3.23 9.14 11.47
C LYS A 281 4.58 9.82 11.58
N LEU A 282 4.91 10.61 10.57
CA LEU A 282 6.08 11.49 10.56
C LEU A 282 5.61 12.91 10.89
N GLU A 283 6.13 13.45 11.98
CA GLU A 283 5.92 14.83 12.40
C GLU A 283 7.23 15.61 12.22
N ILE A 284 7.13 16.75 11.54
CA ILE A 284 8.25 17.65 11.29
C ILE A 284 7.99 18.94 12.04
N THR A 285 8.85 19.25 13.00
CA THR A 285 8.74 20.48 13.78
C THR A 285 9.94 21.38 13.54
N SER A 286 9.67 22.66 13.27
CA SER A 286 10.67 23.72 13.13
C SER A 286 10.36 24.81 14.15
N PRO A 287 11.09 24.87 15.27
CA PRO A 287 10.70 25.73 16.39
C PRO A 287 10.98 27.23 16.18
N HIS A 288 11.80 27.63 15.20
CA HIS A 288 12.33 29.02 15.11
C HIS A 288 12.32 29.66 13.70
N CYS A 289 11.56 29.13 12.73
CA CYS A 289 11.52 29.66 11.37
C CYS A 289 10.24 30.49 11.12
N GLN A 290 10.38 31.80 10.90
CA GLN A 290 9.26 32.71 10.63
C GLN A 290 8.69 32.49 9.22
N ALA A 291 7.37 32.39 9.09
CA ALA A 291 6.68 32.06 7.84
C ALA A 291 6.99 33.01 6.66
N GLU A 292 7.31 34.28 6.92
CA GLU A 292 7.57 35.28 5.87
C GLU A 292 8.96 35.17 5.22
N LYS A 293 9.90 34.45 5.85
CA LYS A 293 11.27 34.27 5.32
C LYS A 293 11.48 32.92 4.63
N VAL A 294 10.47 32.07 4.61
CA VAL A 294 10.58 30.71 4.07
C VAL A 294 10.42 30.72 2.56
N LEU A 295 11.41 30.19 1.84
CA LEU A 295 11.39 30.04 0.38
C LEU A 295 10.40 28.97 -0.07
N PHE A 296 10.33 27.85 0.65
CA PHE A 296 9.38 26.76 0.37
C PHE A 296 9.08 25.94 1.64
N SER A 297 7.90 25.33 1.70
CA SER A 297 7.49 24.49 2.84
C SER A 297 8.15 23.11 2.75
N PRO A 298 8.43 22.43 3.89
CA PRO A 298 9.09 21.11 3.88
C PRO A 298 8.42 20.12 2.93
N LEU A 299 9.22 19.51 2.06
CA LEU A 299 8.79 18.46 1.13
C LEU A 299 9.44 17.15 1.59
N VAL A 300 8.66 16.08 1.64
CA VAL A 300 9.19 14.75 1.97
C VAL A 300 8.87 13.78 0.86
N ARG A 301 9.87 12.99 0.47
CA ARG A 301 9.70 11.78 -0.31
C ARG A 301 10.00 10.58 0.57
N GLN A 302 9.01 9.72 0.73
CA GLN A 302 9.18 8.38 1.27
C GLN A 302 9.46 7.44 0.11
N TYR A 303 10.58 6.70 0.14
CA TYR A 303 10.86 5.71 -0.89
C TYR A 303 11.48 4.41 -0.36
N LEU A 304 11.35 3.38 -1.19
CA LEU A 304 11.92 2.04 -1.02
C LEU A 304 12.62 1.64 -2.30
N ASP A 305 13.85 1.14 -2.19
CA ASP A 305 14.61 0.64 -3.36
C ASP A 305 13.98 -0.61 -3.97
N GLN A 306 13.31 -1.43 -3.15
CA GLN A 306 12.57 -2.61 -3.60
C GLN A 306 11.24 -2.68 -2.85
N PRO A 307 10.08 -2.74 -3.54
CA PRO A 307 9.85 -2.89 -4.98
C PRO A 307 9.76 -1.56 -5.78
N TYR A 308 10.63 -0.57 -5.53
CA TYR A 308 10.54 0.79 -6.10
C TYR A 308 9.21 1.49 -5.76
N GLU A 309 9.07 1.92 -4.52
CA GLU A 309 7.95 2.75 -4.08
C GLU A 309 8.44 4.19 -3.87
N SER A 310 7.66 5.19 -4.30
CA SER A 310 7.97 6.60 -4.05
C SER A 310 6.68 7.38 -3.81
N LYS A 311 6.59 8.05 -2.67
CA LYS A 311 5.45 8.88 -2.25
C LYS A 311 5.95 10.25 -1.86
N TYR A 312 5.28 11.29 -2.35
CA TYR A 312 5.62 12.67 -2.04
C TYR A 312 4.57 13.31 -1.13
N PHE A 313 5.04 14.06 -0.15
CA PHE A 313 4.25 14.79 0.82
C PHE A 313 4.66 16.26 0.79
N VAL A 314 3.76 17.12 0.30
CA VAL A 314 3.94 18.57 0.25
C VAL A 314 3.47 19.20 1.55
N ASN A 315 4.06 20.34 1.95
CA ASN A 315 3.80 21.02 3.22
C ASN A 315 3.78 20.03 4.40
N ALA A 316 4.82 19.20 4.46
CA ALA A 316 4.91 18.06 5.35
C ALA A 316 5.16 18.51 6.80
N GLN A 317 4.10 18.79 7.54
CA GLN A 317 4.16 19.01 9.00
C GLN A 317 3.80 17.75 9.77
N SER A 318 2.74 17.06 9.35
CA SER A 318 2.30 15.77 9.87
C SER A 318 1.87 14.90 8.71
N VAL A 319 2.48 13.73 8.59
CA VAL A 319 2.38 12.86 7.42
C VAL A 319 2.10 11.43 7.84
N ASP A 320 1.10 10.81 7.23
CA ASP A 320 0.81 9.39 7.40
C ASP A 320 1.71 8.55 6.48
N VAL A 321 2.66 7.85 7.08
CA VAL A 321 3.63 6.99 6.42
C VAL A 321 3.04 5.59 6.27
N SER A 322 2.93 5.15 5.01
CA SER A 322 2.46 3.82 4.67
C SER A 322 3.32 3.20 3.59
N LEU A 323 3.66 1.92 3.73
CA LEU A 323 4.50 1.20 2.79
C LEU A 323 3.83 -0.09 2.29
N HIS A 324 4.18 -0.47 1.06
CA HIS A 324 3.84 -1.77 0.48
C HIS A 324 4.84 -2.85 0.86
N GLY A 325 6.13 -2.49 0.96
CA GLY A 325 7.26 -3.25 1.53
C GLY A 325 7.16 -4.78 1.51
N VAL A 326 7.57 -5.41 2.61
CA VAL A 326 7.42 -6.86 2.82
C VAL A 326 6.01 -7.10 3.34
N ALA A 327 5.21 -7.83 2.56
CA ALA A 327 3.82 -8.12 2.90
C ALA A 327 3.57 -9.63 3.01
N PRO A 328 2.56 -10.04 3.80
CA PRO A 328 2.19 -11.43 3.94
C PRO A 328 1.86 -12.11 2.60
N TYR A 329 2.30 -13.35 2.44
CA TYR A 329 1.98 -14.21 1.29
C TYR A 329 2.49 -13.69 -0.06
N LEU A 330 3.43 -12.73 -0.06
CA LEU A 330 4.11 -12.27 -1.26
C LEU A 330 5.52 -12.85 -1.33
N PRO A 331 6.03 -13.20 -2.53
CA PRO A 331 7.40 -13.68 -2.67
C PRO A 331 8.39 -12.58 -2.31
N PRO A 332 9.59 -12.94 -1.81
CA PRO A 332 10.65 -11.97 -1.53
C PRO A 332 11.09 -11.27 -2.83
N SER A 333 11.56 -10.04 -2.70
CA SER A 333 12.07 -9.27 -3.85
C SER A 333 13.31 -9.93 -4.47
N LEU A 334 13.37 -9.94 -5.80
CA LEU A 334 14.53 -10.45 -6.54
C LEU A 334 15.65 -9.40 -6.53
N GLY A 335 16.61 -9.53 -5.62
CA GLY A 335 17.86 -8.77 -5.64
C GLY A 335 18.60 -8.78 -4.31
N SER A 336 19.90 -9.05 -4.32
CA SER A 336 20.72 -9.28 -3.12
C SER A 336 21.52 -8.07 -2.62
N GLY A 337 21.14 -6.83 -3.00
CA GLY A 337 21.98 -5.65 -2.75
C GLY A 337 21.28 -4.31 -2.54
N ALA A 338 19.95 -4.26 -2.39
CA ALA A 338 19.25 -3.02 -2.09
C ALA A 338 19.37 -2.65 -0.60
N GLU A 339 19.43 -1.35 -0.29
CA GLU A 339 19.37 -0.91 1.11
C GLU A 339 18.02 -1.30 1.69
N LYS A 340 18.04 -1.89 2.88
CA LYS A 340 16.84 -2.36 3.56
C LYS A 340 16.18 -1.21 4.30
N GLY A 341 14.85 -1.24 4.36
CA GLY A 341 14.05 -0.26 5.10
C GLY A 341 13.53 0.88 4.22
N VAL A 342 12.89 1.85 4.87
CA VAL A 342 12.36 3.04 4.21
C VAL A 342 13.35 4.17 4.35
N THR A 343 13.56 4.91 3.26
CA THR A 343 14.31 6.16 3.27
C THR A 343 13.37 7.35 3.13
N PHE A 344 13.54 8.33 4.02
CA PHE A 344 12.89 9.63 3.94
C PHE A 344 13.87 10.64 3.38
N GLN A 345 13.64 11.07 2.16
CA GLN A 345 14.35 12.19 1.55
C GLN A 345 13.56 13.47 1.86
N VAL A 346 14.14 14.35 2.66
CA VAL A 346 13.51 15.56 3.18
C VAL A 346 14.19 16.76 2.54
N TRP A 347 13.41 17.59 1.84
CA TRP A 347 13.84 18.91 1.39
C TRP A 347 13.32 19.96 2.36
N THR A 348 14.24 20.77 2.88
CA THR A 348 13.91 21.82 3.84
C THR A 348 14.67 23.08 3.50
N ASP A 349 14.06 24.23 3.74
CA ASP A 349 14.71 25.51 3.50
C ASP A 349 15.88 25.71 4.49
N PRO A 350 17.14 25.79 3.99
CA PRO A 350 18.30 25.99 4.83
C PRO A 350 18.52 27.46 5.22
N SER A 351 17.83 28.42 4.60
CA SER A 351 18.00 29.87 4.84
C SER A 351 17.52 30.32 6.22
N CYS A 352 16.60 29.57 6.84
CA CYS A 352 16.05 29.88 8.16
C CYS A 352 17.03 29.67 9.33
N GLY A 353 18.12 28.91 9.15
CA GLY A 353 19.12 28.69 10.20
C GLY A 353 18.59 28.04 11.50
N SER A 354 17.39 27.44 11.49
CA SER A 354 16.77 26.78 12.64
C SER A 354 17.00 25.27 12.61
N SER A 355 17.14 24.57 13.73
CA SER A 355 17.09 23.09 13.75
C SER A 355 15.71 22.57 13.33
N ILE A 356 15.66 21.34 12.82
CA ILE A 356 14.42 20.63 12.50
C ILE A 356 14.43 19.28 13.22
N HIS A 357 13.32 18.96 13.89
CA HIS A 357 13.13 17.67 14.56
C HIS A 357 12.16 16.82 13.74
N LEU A 358 12.63 15.66 13.31
CA LEU A 358 11.83 14.64 12.62
C LEU A 358 11.43 13.57 13.65
N GLN A 359 10.14 13.47 13.94
CA GLN A 359 9.63 12.48 14.89
C GLN A 359 8.75 11.45 14.18
N ILE A 360 9.10 10.17 14.29
CA ILE A 360 8.37 9.05 13.70
C ILE A 360 7.72 8.26 14.82
N LYS A 361 6.38 8.24 14.82
CA LYS A 361 5.54 7.55 15.80
C LYS A 361 4.76 6.41 15.14
N PRO A 362 4.48 5.31 15.86
CA PRO A 362 3.60 4.27 15.37
C PRO A 362 2.15 4.77 15.26
N ASP A 363 1.47 4.42 14.17
CA ASP A 363 0.02 4.62 14.02
C ASP A 363 -0.68 3.28 14.22
N PHE A 364 -1.16 3.04 15.45
CA PHE A 364 -1.84 1.80 15.80
C PHE A 364 -3.15 1.61 15.03
N TRP A 365 -3.89 2.70 14.74
CA TRP A 365 -5.16 2.63 14.03
C TRP A 365 -4.95 2.33 12.55
N GLY A 366 -4.01 3.04 11.92
CA GLY A 366 -3.59 2.76 10.55
C GLY A 366 -3.04 1.33 10.40
N SER A 367 -2.27 0.86 11.39
CA SER A 367 -1.73 -0.51 11.42
C SER A 367 -2.84 -1.56 11.53
N LEU A 368 -3.84 -1.36 12.39
CA LEU A 368 -4.97 -2.27 12.55
C LEU A 368 -5.80 -2.38 11.25
N GLY A 369 -6.03 -1.25 10.57
CA GLY A 369 -6.71 -1.22 9.28
C GLY A 369 -5.96 -2.00 8.20
N LYS A 370 -4.63 -1.84 8.13
CA LYS A 370 -3.78 -2.63 7.23
C LYS A 370 -3.79 -4.12 7.55
N LEU A 371 -3.74 -4.47 8.83
CA LEU A 371 -3.80 -5.85 9.31
C LEU A 371 -5.08 -6.53 8.82
N TYR A 372 -6.24 -5.88 9.00
CA TYR A 372 -7.52 -6.41 8.50
C TYR A 372 -7.51 -6.63 6.99
N MET A 373 -7.06 -5.64 6.21
CA MET A 373 -7.07 -5.74 4.75
C MET A 373 -6.15 -6.84 4.23
N ARG A 374 -5.00 -7.06 4.87
CA ARG A 374 -4.03 -8.09 4.47
C ARG A 374 -4.39 -9.49 4.97
N TYR A 375 -5.02 -9.62 6.14
CA TYR A 375 -5.44 -10.89 6.72
C TYR A 375 -6.93 -11.21 6.58
N ARG A 376 -7.64 -10.53 5.67
CA ARG A 376 -9.09 -10.73 5.44
C ARG A 376 -9.50 -12.19 5.22
N THR A 377 -8.64 -12.99 4.58
CA THR A 377 -8.89 -14.43 4.35
C THR A 377 -8.77 -15.23 5.65
N VAL A 378 -7.81 -14.88 6.51
CA VAL A 378 -7.66 -15.46 7.85
C VAL A 378 -8.88 -15.12 8.72
N PHE A 379 -9.36 -13.89 8.66
CA PHE A 379 -10.60 -13.46 9.32
C PHE A 379 -11.87 -14.12 8.76
N ALA A 380 -11.81 -14.77 7.60
CA ALA A 380 -12.89 -15.62 7.10
C ALA A 380 -12.72 -17.09 7.54
N ALA A 381 -11.48 -17.60 7.54
CA ALA A 381 -11.17 -19.00 7.83
C ALA A 381 -11.18 -19.34 9.33
N PHE A 382 -10.62 -18.49 10.19
CA PHE A 382 -10.54 -18.75 11.63
C PHE A 382 -11.90 -18.81 12.33
N PRO A 383 -12.88 -17.95 11.99
CA PRO A 383 -14.24 -18.10 12.50
C PRO A 383 -14.89 -19.43 12.09
N MET A 384 -14.69 -19.85 10.83
CA MET A 384 -15.17 -21.15 10.35
C MET A 384 -14.53 -22.31 11.12
N LEU A 385 -13.22 -22.25 11.36
CA LEU A 385 -12.51 -23.20 12.21
C LEU A 385 -13.09 -23.23 13.63
N THR A 386 -13.35 -22.05 14.21
CA THR A 386 -13.93 -21.93 15.56
C THR A 386 -15.31 -22.59 15.63
N VAL A 387 -16.20 -22.29 14.69
CA VAL A 387 -17.55 -22.90 14.63
C VAL A 387 -17.47 -24.41 14.39
N ALA A 388 -16.55 -24.88 13.55
CA ALA A 388 -16.34 -26.31 13.32
C ALA A 388 -15.83 -27.04 14.58
N LEU A 389 -14.93 -26.44 15.35
CA LEU A 389 -14.47 -26.99 16.64
C LEU A 389 -15.60 -27.05 17.66
N VAL A 390 -16.42 -26.00 17.73
CA VAL A 390 -17.61 -25.98 18.59
C VAL A 390 -18.58 -27.08 18.19
N LEU A 391 -18.94 -27.20 16.90
CA LEU A 391 -19.80 -28.27 16.40
C LEU A 391 -19.23 -29.66 16.69
N ARG A 392 -17.94 -29.89 16.44
CA ARG A 392 -17.25 -31.15 16.76
C ARG A 392 -17.38 -31.49 18.24
N LYS A 393 -17.25 -30.50 19.13
CA LYS A 393 -17.39 -30.71 20.57
C LYS A 393 -18.85 -30.97 20.97
N GLN A 394 -19.82 -30.29 20.35
CA GLN A 394 -21.26 -30.57 20.54
C GLN A 394 -21.61 -32.01 20.15
N PHE A 395 -21.16 -32.48 18.98
CA PHE A 395 -21.36 -33.87 18.56
C PHE A 395 -20.72 -34.86 19.53
N ARG A 396 -19.46 -34.63 19.93
CA ARG A 396 -18.78 -35.51 20.87
C ARG A 396 -19.50 -35.62 22.22
N VAL A 397 -20.04 -34.51 22.72
CA VAL A 397 -20.83 -34.53 23.97
C VAL A 397 -22.14 -35.28 23.74
N TYR A 398 -22.84 -35.00 22.64
CA TYR A 398 -24.08 -35.67 22.28
C TYR A 398 -23.93 -37.19 22.16
N ASP A 399 -22.86 -37.67 21.51
CA ASP A 399 -22.58 -39.11 21.37
C ASP A 399 -22.37 -39.79 22.73
N SER A 400 -21.86 -39.06 23.72
CA SER A 400 -21.59 -39.59 25.06
C SER A 400 -22.75 -39.46 26.05
N SER A 401 -23.56 -38.40 25.94
CA SER A 401 -24.57 -38.04 26.95
C SER A 401 -26.00 -38.06 26.43
N GLY A 402 -26.21 -38.12 25.11
CA GLY A 402 -27.51 -37.94 24.47
C GLY A 402 -28.05 -36.50 24.51
N ILE A 403 -27.30 -35.55 25.05
CA ILE A 403 -27.71 -34.14 25.20
C ILE A 403 -26.87 -33.25 24.26
N PHE A 404 -27.55 -32.54 23.38
CA PHE A 404 -26.92 -31.61 22.45
C PHE A 404 -26.83 -30.23 23.11
N ILE A 405 -25.68 -29.98 23.74
CA ILE A 405 -25.42 -28.75 24.50
C ILE A 405 -25.50 -27.49 23.63
N SER A 406 -25.76 -26.34 24.27
CA SER A 406 -25.80 -25.05 23.58
C SER A 406 -24.44 -24.65 22.99
N PHE A 407 -24.47 -23.79 21.97
CA PHE A 407 -23.25 -23.28 21.33
C PHE A 407 -22.31 -22.58 22.33
N SER A 408 -22.85 -21.79 23.27
CA SER A 408 -22.06 -21.09 24.29
C SER A 408 -21.40 -22.04 25.29
N GLN A 409 -22.10 -23.07 25.75
CA GLN A 409 -21.52 -24.11 26.62
C GLN A 409 -20.40 -24.86 25.91
N SER A 410 -20.61 -25.23 24.65
CA SER A 410 -19.58 -25.91 23.87
C SER A 410 -18.39 -25.00 23.58
N LEU A 411 -18.62 -23.70 23.36
CA LEU A 411 -17.55 -22.71 23.22
C LEU A 411 -16.73 -22.58 24.52
N ASP A 412 -17.36 -22.55 25.70
CA ASP A 412 -16.65 -22.55 26.99
C ASP A 412 -15.76 -23.80 27.15
N LEU A 413 -16.29 -24.98 26.82
CA LEU A 413 -15.51 -26.22 26.86
C LEU A 413 -14.34 -26.20 25.86
N CYS A 414 -14.53 -25.63 24.67
CA CYS A 414 -13.46 -25.47 23.68
C CYS A 414 -12.39 -24.46 24.15
N LEU A 415 -12.80 -23.36 24.78
CA LEU A 415 -11.91 -22.31 25.30
C LEU A 415 -10.99 -22.81 26.43
N ARG A 416 -11.43 -23.79 27.22
CA ARG A 416 -10.62 -24.36 28.31
C ARG A 416 -9.55 -25.34 27.85
N GLN A 417 -9.70 -25.94 26.66
CA GLN A 417 -8.83 -27.05 26.23
C GLN A 417 -8.44 -26.97 24.75
N SER A 418 -9.38 -27.13 23.83
CA SER A 418 -9.08 -27.33 22.41
C SER A 418 -8.51 -26.08 21.73
N ILE A 419 -9.08 -24.90 22.00
CA ILE A 419 -8.68 -23.64 21.36
C ILE A 419 -7.28 -23.19 21.81
N PRO A 420 -6.94 -23.15 23.12
CA PRO A 420 -5.60 -22.78 23.55
C PRO A 420 -4.52 -23.70 22.99
N LEU A 421 -4.75 -25.02 23.03
CA LEU A 421 -3.82 -26.00 22.47
C LEU A 421 -3.62 -25.79 20.96
N LEU A 422 -4.70 -25.52 20.23
CA LEU A 422 -4.63 -25.23 18.79
C LEU A 422 -3.85 -23.94 18.52
N LEU A 423 -4.14 -22.84 19.22
CA LEU A 423 -3.43 -21.57 19.03
C LEU A 423 -1.94 -21.69 19.36
N VAL A 424 -1.57 -22.40 20.44
CA VAL A 424 -0.17 -22.69 20.78
C VAL A 424 0.49 -23.57 19.72
N SER A 425 -0.21 -24.60 19.22
CA SER A 425 0.35 -25.44 18.15
C SER A 425 0.57 -24.67 16.85
N LEU A 426 -0.35 -23.77 16.49
CA LEU A 426 -0.24 -22.94 15.29
C LEU A 426 0.82 -21.85 15.44
N THR A 427 1.00 -21.26 16.62
CA THR A 427 2.10 -20.33 16.86
C THR A 427 3.44 -21.05 16.75
N LEU A 428 3.59 -22.20 17.41
CA LEU A 428 4.82 -22.98 17.34
C LEU A 428 5.12 -23.44 15.91
N LEU A 429 4.10 -23.87 15.16
CA LEU A 429 4.26 -24.25 13.76
C LEU A 429 4.68 -23.06 12.90
N SER A 430 4.07 -21.88 13.11
CA SER A 430 4.43 -20.65 12.41
C SER A 430 5.88 -20.25 12.68
N MET A 431 6.36 -20.44 13.92
CA MET A 431 7.75 -20.17 14.30
C MET A 431 8.71 -21.27 13.83
N SER A 432 8.28 -22.54 13.75
CA SER A 432 9.17 -23.66 13.41
C SER A 432 9.40 -23.84 11.91
N MET A 433 8.48 -23.33 11.07
CA MET A 433 8.63 -23.29 9.62
C MET A 433 9.53 -22.14 9.16
N GLU A 434 9.92 -21.25 10.07
CA GLU A 434 11.10 -20.40 9.90
C GLU A 434 12.30 -21.33 9.81
N GLY A 435 12.83 -21.53 8.60
CA GLY A 435 13.99 -22.39 8.37
C GLY A 435 15.04 -22.15 9.44
N VAL A 436 15.33 -23.20 10.23
CA VAL A 436 16.25 -23.20 11.38
C VAL A 436 17.41 -22.25 11.10
N PRO A 437 17.46 -21.06 11.72
CA PRO A 437 18.62 -20.20 11.61
C PRO A 437 19.67 -20.78 12.54
N ALA A 438 20.37 -21.83 12.10
CA ALA A 438 21.54 -22.44 12.71
C ALA A 438 21.70 -22.14 14.22
N THR A 439 20.70 -22.49 15.03
CA THR A 439 20.82 -22.38 16.48
C THR A 439 21.84 -23.41 16.90
N TRP A 440 22.87 -22.95 17.62
CA TRP A 440 24.03 -23.62 18.25
C TRP A 440 24.18 -25.17 18.10
N LEU A 441 23.13 -25.96 18.27
CA LEU A 441 23.09 -27.42 18.03
C LEU A 441 23.26 -27.85 16.56
N GLY A 442 22.76 -27.07 15.58
CA GLY A 442 22.88 -27.40 14.15
C GLY A 442 24.30 -27.26 13.59
N ARG A 443 25.15 -26.48 14.27
CA ARG A 443 26.55 -26.23 13.88
C ARG A 443 27.48 -27.40 14.16
N TRP A 444 27.05 -28.36 14.99
CA TRP A 444 27.86 -29.52 15.35
C TRP A 444 27.70 -30.68 14.37
N TRP A 445 26.55 -30.79 13.68
CA TRP A 445 26.23 -31.98 12.87
C TRP A 445 26.45 -31.84 11.37
N TYR A 446 26.46 -30.62 10.80
CA TYR A 446 26.60 -30.44 9.35
C TYR A 446 27.61 -29.35 9.01
N GLN A 447 28.86 -29.77 8.77
CA GLN A 447 29.82 -29.02 7.95
C GLN A 447 29.46 -29.21 6.48
N ALA A 448 28.36 -28.60 6.02
CA ALA A 448 28.08 -28.49 4.60
C ALA A 448 28.50 -27.09 4.10
N PRO A 449 29.24 -26.99 2.98
CA PRO A 449 29.55 -25.69 2.38
C PRO A 449 28.23 -25.00 2.01
N ALA A 450 28.11 -23.71 2.32
CA ALA A 450 26.97 -22.89 1.94
C ALA A 450 26.84 -22.87 0.40
N ALA A 451 25.93 -23.68 -0.13
CA ALA A 451 25.53 -23.63 -1.53
C ALA A 451 24.89 -22.25 -1.84
N PRO A 452 25.03 -21.74 -3.08
CA PRO A 452 24.50 -20.43 -3.45
C PRO A 452 22.98 -20.39 -3.25
N LEU A 453 22.50 -19.26 -2.72
CA LEU A 453 21.10 -18.98 -2.37
C LEU A 453 20.11 -19.36 -3.50
N SER A 454 19.53 -20.56 -3.42
CA SER A 454 18.27 -20.85 -4.07
C SER A 454 17.20 -20.01 -3.37
N ILE A 455 16.62 -19.03 -4.07
CA ILE A 455 15.51 -18.23 -3.55
C ILE A 455 14.34 -19.20 -3.35
N ASP A 456 14.00 -19.48 -2.09
CA ASP A 456 12.85 -20.31 -1.76
C ASP A 456 11.58 -19.46 -1.80
N PHE A 457 10.78 -19.65 -2.85
CA PHE A 457 9.53 -18.94 -3.06
C PHE A 457 8.42 -19.40 -2.10
N HIS A 458 8.57 -20.55 -1.43
CA HIS A 458 7.59 -21.09 -0.48
C HIS A 458 7.73 -20.56 0.95
N ARG A 459 8.75 -19.74 1.20
CA ARG A 459 9.05 -19.20 2.53
C ARG A 459 7.89 -18.38 3.13
N HIS A 460 7.07 -17.74 2.29
CA HIS A 460 5.91 -16.94 2.69
C HIS A 460 4.57 -17.70 2.64
N ASP A 461 4.57 -19.03 2.46
CA ASP A 461 3.36 -19.87 2.50
C ASP A 461 2.94 -20.28 3.93
N ILE A 462 3.64 -19.77 4.96
CA ILE A 462 3.35 -19.99 6.38
C ILE A 462 2.00 -19.34 6.75
N LEU A 463 1.32 -19.82 7.80
CA LEU A 463 0.03 -19.32 8.29
C LEU A 463 -0.09 -17.79 8.34
N ILE A 464 0.95 -17.10 8.82
CA ILE A 464 1.01 -15.62 8.91
C ILE A 464 1.61 -14.99 7.63
N GLY A 465 2.34 -15.78 6.85
CA GLY A 465 2.96 -15.37 5.59
C GLY A 465 4.10 -14.35 5.73
N THR A 466 4.70 -14.21 6.91
CA THR A 466 5.81 -13.29 7.21
C THR A 466 7.00 -14.03 7.78
N ASP A 467 8.20 -13.56 7.47
CA ASP A 467 9.48 -14.14 7.92
C ASP A 467 10.01 -13.53 9.24
N ASP A 468 9.35 -12.48 9.75
CA ASP A 468 9.81 -11.75 10.93
C ASP A 468 9.23 -12.35 12.24
N PRO A 469 10.08 -12.90 13.14
CA PRO A 469 9.65 -13.53 14.39
C PRO A 469 8.98 -12.55 15.36
N PHE A 470 9.14 -11.24 15.15
CA PHE A 470 8.44 -10.22 15.94
C PHE A 470 6.91 -10.42 15.92
N PHE A 471 6.34 -10.94 14.83
CA PHE A 471 4.89 -11.11 14.67
C PHE A 471 4.33 -12.41 15.26
N TRP A 472 5.07 -13.13 16.10
CA TRP A 472 4.59 -14.36 16.76
C TRP A 472 3.25 -14.18 17.52
N PHE A 473 3.03 -12.99 18.09
CA PHE A 473 1.81 -12.64 18.83
C PHE A 473 0.57 -12.51 17.95
N LEU A 474 0.73 -12.47 16.62
CA LEU A 474 -0.36 -12.21 15.70
C LEU A 474 -1.34 -13.39 15.60
N VAL A 475 -0.86 -14.64 15.65
CA VAL A 475 -1.74 -15.83 15.66
C VAL A 475 -2.68 -15.85 16.88
N PRO A 476 -2.20 -15.72 18.13
CA PRO A 476 -3.10 -15.73 19.28
C PRO A 476 -4.00 -14.50 19.29
N LEU A 477 -3.51 -13.33 18.85
CA LEU A 477 -4.32 -12.13 18.71
C LEU A 477 -5.48 -12.34 17.71
N ILE A 478 -5.20 -12.81 16.50
CA ILE A 478 -6.21 -13.13 15.49
C ILE A 478 -7.19 -14.17 16.03
N GLY A 479 -6.68 -15.21 16.70
CA GLY A 479 -7.50 -16.24 17.32
C GLY A 479 -8.51 -15.66 18.32
N VAL A 480 -8.04 -14.87 19.29
CA VAL A 480 -8.87 -14.22 20.30
C VAL A 480 -9.92 -13.30 19.66
N VAL A 481 -9.51 -12.47 18.69
CA VAL A 481 -10.43 -11.57 17.97
C VAL A 481 -11.49 -12.38 17.23
N CYS A 482 -11.10 -13.42 16.49
CA CYS A 482 -12.05 -14.26 15.73
C CYS A 482 -13.05 -14.97 16.65
N ILE A 483 -12.61 -15.46 17.81
CA ILE A 483 -13.49 -16.08 18.80
C ILE A 483 -14.46 -15.05 19.37
N GLY A 484 -13.98 -13.84 19.69
CA GLY A 484 -14.82 -12.72 20.14
C GLY A 484 -15.90 -12.37 19.13
N VAL A 485 -15.54 -12.28 17.84
CA VAL A 485 -16.51 -12.04 16.76
C VAL A 485 -17.49 -13.22 16.63
N CYS A 486 -17.04 -14.47 16.74
CA CYS A 486 -17.94 -15.63 16.75
C CYS A 486 -18.95 -15.57 17.90
N ALA A 487 -18.51 -15.22 19.11
CA ALA A 487 -19.37 -15.04 20.26
C ALA A 487 -20.38 -13.89 20.04
N MET A 488 -19.92 -12.76 19.49
CA MET A 488 -20.79 -11.64 19.13
C MET A 488 -21.87 -12.06 18.12
N VAL A 489 -21.50 -12.71 17.02
CA VAL A 489 -22.44 -13.22 16.01
C VAL A 489 -23.41 -14.23 16.62
N HIS A 490 -22.96 -15.10 17.53
CA HIS A 490 -23.82 -16.01 18.27
C HIS A 490 -24.89 -15.27 19.08
N TYR A 491 -24.50 -14.29 19.89
CA TYR A 491 -25.43 -13.53 20.71
C TYR A 491 -26.36 -12.63 19.89
N MET A 492 -25.86 -12.04 18.80
CA MET A 492 -26.68 -11.27 17.86
C MET A 492 -27.72 -12.16 17.18
N THR A 493 -27.31 -13.35 16.71
CA THR A 493 -28.24 -14.32 16.09
C THR A 493 -29.28 -14.78 17.10
N LYS A 494 -28.87 -15.07 18.35
CA LYS A 494 -29.79 -15.44 19.43
C LYS A 494 -30.79 -14.31 19.73
N ALA A 495 -30.32 -13.07 19.90
CA ALA A 495 -31.20 -11.93 20.12
C ALA A 495 -32.19 -11.76 18.96
N PHE A 496 -31.70 -11.86 17.72
CA PHE A 496 -32.50 -11.76 16.52
C PHE A 496 -33.57 -12.86 16.40
N THR A 497 -33.22 -14.13 16.66
CA THR A 497 -34.20 -15.23 16.63
C THR A 497 -35.24 -15.12 17.74
N HIS A 498 -34.88 -14.63 18.93
CA HIS A 498 -35.85 -14.33 19.99
C HIS A 498 -36.78 -13.18 19.63
N VAL A 499 -36.28 -12.08 19.06
CA VAL A 499 -37.11 -10.95 18.62
C VAL A 499 -38.09 -11.39 17.53
N LEU A 500 -37.62 -12.13 16.52
CA LEU A 500 -38.49 -12.66 15.47
C LEU A 500 -39.47 -13.71 16.00
N GLY A 501 -39.06 -14.54 16.96
CA GLY A 501 -39.95 -15.50 17.64
C GLY A 501 -41.05 -14.80 18.44
N PHE A 502 -40.72 -13.71 19.14
CA PHE A 502 -41.69 -12.88 19.84
C PHE A 502 -42.65 -12.19 18.86
N LEU A 503 -42.14 -11.61 17.77
CA LEU A 503 -42.98 -11.01 16.73
C LEU A 503 -43.91 -12.02 16.08
N TYR A 504 -43.41 -13.22 15.76
CA TYR A 504 -44.21 -14.32 15.23
C TYR A 504 -45.33 -14.69 16.20
N TRP A 505 -45.03 -14.81 17.50
CA TRP A 505 -46.04 -15.06 18.52
C TRP A 505 -47.07 -13.93 18.64
N ALA A 506 -46.64 -12.68 18.69
CA ALA A 506 -47.53 -11.52 18.79
C ALA A 506 -48.46 -11.41 17.57
N LEU A 507 -47.96 -11.66 16.37
CA LEU A 507 -48.75 -11.71 15.14
C LEU A 507 -49.76 -12.87 15.14
N THR A 508 -49.40 -14.03 15.71
CA THR A 508 -50.34 -15.15 15.85
C THR A 508 -51.36 -14.97 16.99
N LEU A 509 -51.14 -14.01 17.88
CA LEU A 509 -52.05 -13.67 18.99
C LEU A 509 -52.95 -12.47 18.71
N LEU A 510 -52.60 -11.61 17.74
CA LEU A 510 -53.48 -10.56 17.25
C LEU A 510 -54.73 -11.22 16.63
N PRO A 511 -55.91 -11.10 17.27
CA PRO A 511 -57.13 -11.60 16.69
C PRO A 511 -57.46 -10.69 15.51
N LEU A 512 -57.29 -11.19 14.28
CA LEU A 512 -57.97 -10.60 13.14
C LEU A 512 -59.46 -10.78 13.40
N SER A 513 -60.09 -9.67 13.77
CA SER A 513 -61.52 -9.51 13.94
C SER A 513 -62.27 -10.06 12.73
N SER A 514 -62.81 -11.27 12.87
CA SER A 514 -64.05 -11.68 12.23
C SER A 514 -64.70 -12.69 13.16
N GLY A 515 -65.71 -12.23 13.90
CA GLY A 515 -66.55 -13.11 14.70
C GLY A 515 -67.24 -14.13 13.80
N ALA A 516 -67.11 -15.40 14.15
CA ALA A 516 -68.10 -16.45 13.91
C ALA A 516 -67.73 -17.63 14.81
N GLU A 517 -68.77 -18.33 15.24
CA GLU A 517 -68.82 -19.31 16.32
C GLU A 517 -67.85 -20.49 16.23
N ASP A 518 -67.59 -21.00 17.43
CA ASP A 518 -67.20 -22.36 17.81
C ASP A 518 -67.34 -23.43 16.70
N ASP A 519 -66.21 -23.83 16.13
CA ASP A 519 -65.95 -25.22 15.75
C ASP A 519 -64.43 -25.41 15.55
N GLY A 520 -63.91 -26.52 16.09
CA GLY A 520 -62.48 -26.83 16.26
C GLY A 520 -61.54 -26.34 15.15
N VAL A 521 -60.98 -25.15 15.33
CA VAL A 521 -60.01 -24.56 14.40
C VAL A 521 -58.66 -25.24 14.59
N ALA A 522 -58.42 -26.26 13.75
CA ALA A 522 -57.10 -26.77 13.47
C ALA A 522 -56.17 -25.58 13.17
N ARG A 523 -55.20 -25.34 14.07
CA ARG A 523 -54.08 -24.43 13.83
C ARG A 523 -53.40 -24.84 12.53
N THR A 524 -53.71 -24.16 11.43
CA THR A 524 -53.12 -24.43 10.12
C THR A 524 -51.60 -24.30 10.21
N PRO A 525 -50.81 -25.37 10.04
CA PRO A 525 -49.38 -25.24 9.91
C PRO A 525 -49.12 -24.59 8.55
N ALA A 526 -48.57 -23.37 8.53
CA ALA A 526 -48.28 -22.63 7.29
C ALA A 526 -47.33 -23.35 6.31
N PHE A 527 -46.81 -24.54 6.67
CA PHE A 527 -46.35 -25.54 5.73
C PHE A 527 -46.92 -26.90 6.12
N VAL A 528 -47.82 -27.43 5.30
CA VAL A 528 -48.31 -28.81 5.35
C VAL A 528 -47.10 -29.76 5.27
N PRO A 529 -46.99 -30.80 6.12
CA PRO A 529 -45.93 -31.79 5.98
C PRO A 529 -46.02 -32.41 4.59
N SER A 530 -45.06 -32.07 3.73
CA SER A 530 -45.03 -32.54 2.35
C SER A 530 -44.61 -34.00 2.32
N THR A 531 -45.28 -34.81 1.49
CA THR A 531 -44.97 -36.23 1.33
C THR A 531 -43.52 -36.41 0.83
N PRO A 532 -42.81 -37.48 1.24
CA PRO A 532 -41.41 -37.70 0.86
C PRO A 532 -41.19 -37.73 -0.66
N LYS A 533 -42.18 -38.18 -1.43
CA LYS A 533 -42.17 -38.15 -2.89
C LYS A 533 -42.23 -36.72 -3.45
N ARG A 534 -43.10 -35.87 -2.92
CA ARG A 534 -43.22 -34.46 -3.34
C ARG A 534 -41.92 -33.71 -3.03
N ARG A 535 -41.29 -34.01 -1.89
CA ARG A 535 -39.99 -33.43 -1.48
C ARG A 535 -38.84 -33.78 -2.40
N MET A 536 -38.67 -35.08 -2.71
CA MET A 536 -37.65 -35.51 -3.67
C MET A 536 -37.81 -34.82 -5.02
N ILE A 537 -39.06 -34.61 -5.45
CA ILE A 537 -39.37 -33.86 -6.68
C ILE A 537 -39.02 -32.37 -6.53
N THR A 538 -39.40 -31.68 -5.44
CA THR A 538 -39.08 -30.25 -5.26
C THR A 538 -37.56 -30.02 -5.15
N THR A 539 -36.84 -30.89 -4.44
CA THR A 539 -35.39 -30.82 -4.29
C THR A 539 -34.68 -31.14 -5.61
N ALA A 540 -35.17 -32.10 -6.39
CA ALA A 540 -34.67 -32.37 -7.75
C ALA A 540 -34.91 -31.18 -8.70
N ILE A 541 -36.09 -30.55 -8.64
CA ILE A 541 -36.41 -29.35 -9.42
C ILE A 541 -35.50 -28.18 -9.01
N LEU A 542 -35.28 -27.95 -7.71
CA LEU A 542 -34.42 -26.90 -7.20
C LEU A 542 -32.95 -27.12 -7.65
N LEU A 543 -32.44 -28.35 -7.54
CA LEU A 543 -31.09 -28.70 -8.00
C LEU A 543 -30.95 -28.57 -9.52
N PHE A 544 -31.96 -28.97 -10.29
CA PHE A 544 -32.01 -28.76 -11.74
C PHE A 544 -32.02 -27.27 -12.11
N LEU A 545 -32.77 -26.45 -11.37
CA LEU A 545 -32.84 -25.01 -11.57
C LEU A 545 -31.51 -24.32 -11.23
N VAL A 546 -30.82 -24.76 -10.18
CA VAL A 546 -29.46 -24.29 -9.85
C VAL A 546 -28.44 -24.73 -10.90
N TRP A 547 -28.61 -25.92 -11.47
CA TRP A 547 -27.74 -26.41 -12.53
C TRP A 547 -27.89 -25.62 -13.84
N THR A 548 -29.07 -25.06 -14.12
CA THR A 548 -29.42 -24.52 -15.45
C THR A 548 -29.57 -23.00 -15.49
N PHE A 549 -30.20 -22.37 -14.49
CA PHE A 549 -30.59 -20.96 -14.58
C PHE A 549 -30.17 -20.12 -13.37
N ILE A 550 -30.12 -20.72 -12.17
CA ILE A 550 -29.93 -19.98 -10.92
C ILE A 550 -28.53 -20.23 -10.36
N PRO A 551 -27.76 -19.18 -9.99
CA PRO A 551 -26.49 -19.36 -9.31
C PRO A 551 -26.69 -20.04 -7.96
N TYR A 552 -25.84 -21.00 -7.59
CA TYR A 552 -25.98 -21.73 -6.31
C TYR A 552 -25.97 -20.78 -5.10
N GLN A 553 -25.35 -19.60 -5.22
CA GLN A 553 -25.32 -18.55 -4.20
C GLN A 553 -26.72 -18.05 -3.85
N PHE A 554 -27.64 -17.97 -4.82
CA PHE A 554 -29.04 -17.63 -4.56
C PHE A 554 -29.74 -18.75 -3.80
N ALA A 555 -29.55 -20.01 -4.22
CA ALA A 555 -30.10 -21.15 -3.51
C ALA A 555 -29.57 -21.24 -2.07
N TYR A 556 -28.30 -20.89 -1.86
CA TYR A 556 -27.70 -20.77 -0.53
C TYR A 556 -28.40 -19.71 0.35
N LEU A 557 -28.67 -18.53 -0.21
CA LEU A 557 -29.42 -17.48 0.50
C LEU A 557 -30.81 -17.96 0.90
N VAL A 558 -31.55 -18.60 -0.01
CA VAL A 558 -32.87 -19.18 0.28
C VAL A 558 -32.76 -20.25 1.37
N ALA A 559 -31.76 -21.13 1.31
CA ALA A 559 -31.52 -22.13 2.34
C ALA A 559 -31.23 -21.50 3.72
N CYS A 560 -30.44 -20.42 3.78
CA CYS A 560 -30.21 -19.67 5.02
C CYS A 560 -31.51 -19.07 5.59
N LEU A 561 -32.38 -18.51 4.73
CA LEU A 561 -33.68 -17.98 5.16
C LEU A 561 -34.58 -19.08 5.70
N VAL A 562 -34.68 -20.21 5.01
CA VAL A 562 -35.45 -21.38 5.48
C VAL A 562 -34.90 -21.91 6.81
N GLN A 563 -33.57 -21.97 6.95
CA GLN A 563 -32.92 -22.36 8.20
C GLN A 563 -33.22 -21.38 9.34
N LEU A 564 -33.22 -20.08 9.09
CA LEU A 564 -33.59 -19.05 10.06
C LEU A 564 -35.02 -19.28 10.58
N PHE A 565 -35.99 -19.47 9.68
CA PHE A 565 -37.38 -19.77 10.07
C PHE A 565 -37.50 -21.10 10.82
N THR A 566 -36.68 -22.10 10.47
CA THR A 566 -36.63 -23.39 11.16
C THR A 566 -36.14 -23.22 12.60
N VAL A 567 -35.10 -22.41 12.83
CA VAL A 567 -34.61 -22.09 14.18
C VAL A 567 -35.65 -21.33 14.99
N ILE A 568 -36.34 -20.36 14.39
CA ILE A 568 -37.42 -19.61 15.08
C ILE A 568 -38.53 -20.56 15.52
N ARG A 569 -38.97 -21.49 14.66
CA ARG A 569 -39.96 -22.51 15.01
C ARG A 569 -39.46 -23.45 16.11
N ALA A 570 -38.21 -23.91 16.01
CA ALA A 570 -37.59 -24.77 17.01
C ALA A 570 -37.55 -24.08 18.39
N LEU A 571 -37.18 -22.79 18.42
CA LEU A 571 -37.18 -21.96 19.62
C LEU A 571 -38.58 -21.88 20.25
N ARG A 572 -39.60 -21.54 19.45
CA ARG A 572 -40.97 -21.44 19.94
C ARG A 572 -41.49 -22.74 20.51
N ILE A 573 -41.21 -23.87 19.85
CA ILE A 573 -41.65 -25.18 20.34
C ILE A 573 -40.94 -25.52 21.66
N ASN A 574 -39.65 -25.23 21.77
CA ASN A 574 -38.90 -25.42 23.01
C ASN A 574 -39.43 -24.54 24.16
N GLU A 575 -39.82 -23.29 23.89
CA GLU A 575 -40.43 -22.39 24.88
C GLU A 575 -41.83 -22.85 25.33
N THR A 576 -42.64 -23.39 24.41
CA THR A 576 -44.03 -23.82 24.71
C THR A 576 -44.14 -25.23 25.28
N ALA A 577 -43.20 -26.12 24.92
CA ALA A 577 -43.21 -27.53 25.29
C ALA A 577 -41.77 -28.00 25.53
N PRO A 578 -41.19 -27.64 26.69
CA PRO A 578 -39.80 -27.99 27.00
C PRO A 578 -39.65 -29.50 27.13
N SER A 579 -38.73 -30.08 26.36
CA SER A 579 -38.31 -31.48 26.45
C SER A 579 -36.86 -31.59 25.97
N ASP A 580 -36.14 -32.61 26.42
CA ASP A 580 -34.74 -32.81 26.02
C ASP A 580 -34.61 -32.92 24.49
N ALA A 581 -35.57 -33.61 23.84
CA ALA A 581 -35.62 -33.71 22.38
C ALA A 581 -35.83 -32.36 21.68
N ASN A 582 -36.70 -31.49 22.21
CA ASN A 582 -36.96 -30.16 21.65
C ASN A 582 -35.78 -29.21 21.88
N SER A 583 -35.13 -29.29 23.05
CA SER A 583 -33.95 -28.52 23.40
C SER A 583 -32.75 -28.91 22.52
N ASN A 584 -32.50 -30.22 22.36
CA ASN A 584 -31.46 -30.75 21.48
C ASN A 584 -31.65 -30.29 20.03
N TYR A 585 -32.88 -30.37 19.53
CA TYR A 585 -33.23 -29.92 18.19
C TYR A 585 -32.97 -28.42 17.98
N TYR A 586 -33.37 -27.58 18.94
CA TYR A 586 -33.13 -26.14 18.89
C TYR A 586 -31.63 -25.81 18.87
N HIS A 587 -30.86 -26.39 19.79
CA HIS A 587 -29.42 -26.12 19.89
C HIS A 587 -28.65 -26.54 18.64
N TYR A 588 -29.02 -27.67 18.02
CA TYR A 588 -28.43 -28.11 16.75
C TYR A 588 -28.81 -27.21 15.59
N ALA A 589 -30.11 -26.89 15.42
CA ALA A 589 -30.56 -26.01 14.36
C ALA A 589 -29.90 -24.62 14.46
N HIS A 590 -29.72 -24.11 15.68
CA HIS A 590 -29.00 -22.86 15.94
C HIS A 590 -27.52 -22.93 15.57
N SER A 591 -26.80 -24.00 15.95
CA SER A 591 -25.40 -24.18 15.57
C SER A 591 -25.21 -24.33 14.05
N VAL A 592 -26.13 -25.01 13.35
CA VAL A 592 -26.12 -25.11 11.88
C VAL A 592 -26.39 -23.74 11.24
N LEU A 593 -27.32 -22.95 11.79
CA LEU A 593 -27.55 -21.58 11.32
C LEU A 593 -26.29 -20.72 11.46
N LEU A 594 -25.57 -20.81 12.58
CA LEU A 594 -24.31 -20.09 12.77
C LEU A 594 -23.24 -20.49 11.74
N LEU A 595 -23.10 -21.79 11.46
CA LEU A 595 -22.22 -22.28 10.39
C LEU A 595 -22.61 -21.66 9.03
N MET A 596 -23.90 -21.64 8.72
CA MET A 596 -24.38 -21.10 7.45
C MET A 596 -24.20 -19.58 7.34
N LEU A 597 -24.37 -18.84 8.44
CA LEU A 597 -24.15 -17.40 8.50
C LEU A 597 -22.68 -17.01 8.27
N TRP A 598 -21.72 -17.84 8.65
CA TRP A 598 -20.30 -17.57 8.38
C TRP A 598 -19.89 -17.79 6.93
N ILE A 599 -20.59 -18.66 6.20
CA ILE A 599 -20.35 -18.90 4.77
C ILE A 599 -21.10 -17.86 3.91
N LEU A 600 -22.20 -17.30 4.41
CA LEU A 600 -23.06 -16.36 3.68
C LEU A 600 -22.31 -15.13 3.10
N PRO A 601 -21.39 -14.45 3.80
CA PRO A 601 -20.63 -13.31 3.27
C PRO A 601 -19.79 -13.62 2.03
N ILE A 602 -19.42 -14.88 1.80
CA ILE A 602 -18.68 -15.30 0.60
C ILE A 602 -19.63 -15.32 -0.62
N ASN A 603 -20.90 -15.69 -0.40
CA ASN A 603 -21.89 -15.84 -1.45
C ASN A 603 -22.57 -14.52 -1.84
N LEU A 604 -22.72 -13.56 -0.90
CA LEU A 604 -23.45 -12.31 -1.13
C LEU A 604 -22.85 -11.39 -2.22
N PRO A 605 -21.52 -11.14 -2.29
CA PRO A 605 -20.94 -10.28 -3.33
C PRO A 605 -21.12 -10.86 -4.74
N ILE A 606 -20.99 -12.18 -4.89
CA ILE A 606 -21.19 -12.87 -6.17
C ILE A 606 -22.66 -12.73 -6.60
N LEU A 607 -23.59 -12.91 -5.67
CA LEU A 607 -25.01 -12.72 -5.93
C LEU A 607 -25.32 -11.27 -6.34
N ALA A 608 -24.73 -10.27 -5.69
CA ALA A 608 -24.92 -8.86 -6.03
C ALA A 608 -24.43 -8.53 -7.45
N VAL A 609 -23.28 -9.07 -7.85
CA VAL A 609 -22.75 -8.94 -9.22
C VAL A 609 -23.69 -9.63 -10.22
N TRP A 610 -24.20 -10.82 -9.89
CA TRP A 610 -25.15 -11.53 -10.74
C TRP A 610 -26.46 -10.74 -10.94
N ILE A 611 -27.05 -10.17 -9.88
CA ILE A 611 -28.26 -9.33 -9.97
C ILE A 611 -28.00 -8.09 -10.84
N ARG A 612 -26.86 -7.41 -10.66
CA ARG A 612 -26.48 -6.25 -11.48
C ARG A 612 -26.35 -6.63 -12.96
N ASN A 613 -25.72 -7.77 -13.25
CA ASN A 613 -25.51 -8.23 -14.61
C ASN A 613 -26.82 -8.68 -15.28
N LEU A 614 -27.74 -9.31 -14.53
CA LEU A 614 -29.08 -9.62 -15.02
C LEU A 614 -29.83 -8.34 -15.45
N ALA A 615 -29.63 -7.24 -14.73
CA ALA A 615 -30.25 -5.95 -15.02
C ALA A 615 -29.64 -5.22 -16.24
N VAL A 616 -28.40 -5.51 -16.63
CA VAL A 616 -27.67 -4.79 -17.71
C VAL A 616 -27.52 -5.62 -18.99
N HIS A 617 -27.18 -6.91 -18.87
CA HIS A 617 -26.89 -7.81 -20.00
C HIS A 617 -27.44 -9.23 -19.73
N TRP A 618 -28.76 -9.41 -19.83
CA TRP A 618 -29.41 -10.68 -19.51
C TRP A 618 -29.00 -11.87 -20.42
N LEU A 619 -28.40 -11.61 -21.59
CA LEU A 619 -28.04 -12.61 -22.61
C LEU A 619 -26.59 -13.15 -22.53
N THR A 620 -25.75 -12.66 -21.61
CA THR A 620 -24.37 -13.19 -21.51
C THR A 620 -24.37 -14.51 -20.73
N PRO A 621 -23.99 -15.65 -21.35
CA PRO A 621 -23.95 -16.94 -20.67
C PRO A 621 -22.81 -16.96 -19.66
N PHE A 622 -23.11 -17.11 -18.37
CA PHE A 622 -22.12 -17.26 -17.31
C PHE A 622 -21.85 -18.75 -17.06
N SER A 623 -20.66 -19.24 -17.41
CA SER A 623 -20.35 -20.67 -17.41
C SER A 623 -19.74 -21.25 -16.11
N SER A 624 -19.49 -20.44 -15.07
CA SER A 624 -18.65 -20.88 -13.92
C SER A 624 -19.33 -20.92 -12.54
N HIS A 625 -20.64 -20.66 -12.43
CA HIS A 625 -21.34 -20.56 -11.13
C HIS A 625 -22.42 -21.63 -10.87
N HIS A 626 -22.52 -22.64 -11.71
CA HIS A 626 -23.48 -23.75 -11.58
C HIS A 626 -22.83 -24.99 -10.95
N ASN A 627 -22.25 -24.84 -9.75
CA ASN A 627 -21.68 -25.97 -9.01
C ASN A 627 -22.73 -26.57 -8.07
N VAL A 628 -23.41 -27.63 -8.51
CA VAL A 628 -24.46 -28.30 -7.71
C VAL A 628 -23.86 -29.02 -6.49
N LEU A 629 -22.63 -29.52 -6.60
CA LEU A 629 -21.96 -30.25 -5.51
C LEU A 629 -21.67 -29.37 -4.30
N SER A 630 -21.46 -28.07 -4.49
CA SER A 630 -21.18 -27.15 -3.38
C SER A 630 -22.42 -26.82 -2.54
N ILE A 631 -23.62 -26.90 -3.11
CA ILE A 631 -24.88 -26.50 -2.45
C ILE A 631 -25.74 -27.68 -2.01
N MET A 632 -25.63 -28.84 -2.68
CA MET A 632 -26.41 -30.04 -2.40
C MET A 632 -26.38 -30.44 -0.90
N PRO A 633 -25.24 -30.48 -0.19
CA PRO A 633 -25.22 -30.83 1.22
C PRO A 633 -26.05 -29.88 2.11
N PHE A 634 -26.02 -28.57 1.83
CA PHE A 634 -26.77 -27.58 2.59
C PHE A 634 -28.28 -27.66 2.31
N ILE A 635 -28.68 -27.87 1.06
CA ILE A 635 -30.10 -28.06 0.71
C ILE A 635 -30.65 -29.27 1.44
N LEU A 636 -29.96 -30.42 1.37
CA LEU A 636 -30.38 -31.65 2.05
C LEU A 636 -30.41 -31.48 3.57
N LEU A 637 -29.42 -30.79 4.15
CA LEU A 637 -29.35 -30.51 5.58
C LEU A 637 -30.55 -29.67 6.05
N VAL A 638 -30.84 -28.55 5.37
CA VAL A 638 -31.97 -27.68 5.70
C VAL A 638 -33.30 -28.41 5.49
N GLU A 639 -33.42 -29.21 4.43
CA GLU A 639 -34.62 -29.99 4.18
C GLU A 639 -34.89 -31.03 5.28
N ASN A 640 -33.85 -31.71 5.78
CA ASN A 640 -33.98 -32.62 6.91
C ASN A 640 -34.35 -31.88 8.20
N LEU A 641 -33.72 -30.73 8.45
CA LEU A 641 -34.00 -29.90 9.62
C LEU A 641 -35.44 -29.39 9.65
N THR A 642 -35.98 -28.94 8.51
CA THR A 642 -37.36 -28.44 8.42
C THR A 642 -38.42 -29.50 8.71
N THR A 643 -38.11 -30.78 8.49
CA THR A 643 -39.10 -31.87 8.51
C THR A 643 -39.08 -32.72 9.78
N ARG A 644 -38.20 -32.43 10.74
CA ARG A 644 -38.01 -33.16 12.03
C ARG A 644 -37.74 -34.66 11.90
N GLN A 645 -37.69 -35.22 10.69
CA GLN A 645 -37.51 -36.64 10.47
C GLN A 645 -36.02 -36.95 10.35
N ARG A 646 -35.55 -37.77 11.30
CA ARG A 646 -34.22 -38.39 11.44
C ARG A 646 -33.24 -37.61 12.33
N TRP A 647 -33.48 -37.75 13.64
CA TRP A 647 -32.47 -37.60 14.69
C TRP A 647 -31.84 -38.94 15.11
N CYS A 648 -31.75 -39.90 14.18
CA CYS A 648 -30.89 -41.07 14.35
C CYS A 648 -30.00 -41.17 13.12
N PRO A 649 -28.70 -40.80 13.19
CA PRO A 649 -27.73 -41.58 12.45
C PRO A 649 -27.88 -43.04 12.91
N PRO A 650 -27.88 -44.04 12.00
CA PRO A 650 -27.76 -45.42 12.43
C PRO A 650 -26.46 -45.52 13.25
N SER A 651 -26.57 -46.12 14.43
CA SER A 651 -25.43 -46.62 15.18
C SER A 651 -24.48 -47.33 14.22
N TRP A 652 -23.25 -46.83 14.12
CA TRP A 652 -22.14 -47.61 13.58
C TRP A 652 -21.66 -48.59 14.64
#